data_AF-A0AAU7C810-F1
#
_entry.id   AF-A0AAU7C810-F1
#
_cell.length_a   1.000
_cell.length_b   1.000
_cell.length_c   1.000
_cell.angle_alpha   90.00
_cell.angle_beta   90.00
_cell.angle_gamma   90.00
#
_symmetry.space_group_name_H-M   'P 1'
#
loop_
_entity.id
_entity.type
_entity.pdbx_description
1 polymer ?
#
loop_
_entity_poly.entity_id
_entity_poly.type
_entity_poly.pdbx_seq_one_letter_code
_entity_poly.pdbx_strand_id
1 'polypeptide(L)'
;MLRYIVAVLTSLVIGVTVASADEKDRPIPQNPEQQQKRYRDILAWNRKSLGDAYEKVGKKDPRWDEQARKALEAAARYFSQVVDPSTQPEEVYSWAKRAVDAGCDDPLILYLYGRVAVGANFPGQEEYERRQAAAALALKSSNYSAYRRYVALDHYSYTQAYRAGDDAKARKEAFQLLDETLDLMIESRAKDDRTPETVSDCLDTARQVIWGYRALGEDYQAAFDRVDAKLAKAEGLKGFRQLLKGSCLISYAWEARGSGFVNTVTEDGARKFHERLADARKALEGAWDLDPSITKAATLMLTVELGSGGDRDVMEKWFERAMQGDSDNLAACEAKMDWLDPKWHGTPEDLLAFGQACRDTKNWRSGIPLLLANAHFRLSLHLAPADRQVYFHSSKTWRDIKEVYEEFLAHKTPNQRQRSEFALYCFLCGHYPESKKQFDLLGDSLVATSSYSLDAMKKIRALATEQMAPKPADTGLPPAPKGFTPLSLEWDDPSGETGVLTSLNECLSISDKLDVILFHKDIFLLKKGKTAVRVYHDDGRYVRLEPPCYDGRYVWVPVRSEDDPPFLVVIDPATDQTWTVAIGDGLPFKPQDEMPEDGAQFIQVAAIEPGRVCVSGSHLSSWVANVSFEPQKGKSVDILLQADEKSDNKDPDHWKRTSIRFRPTYMATLTEPQRDGGEGPRRLILVDRNGSSAINNHPLVVDPDAKSVTVLQRAIHVSPSSSILPGAFSVHEGRFYWVEGFGRANQGQTLMRLSLGELDGKPVIRRLGPVEKVVVHDGRIDLVGEQWAEADLKGGDARPLTIKLPWLSMRDFSTQLKAERLGAGDPTKPLIRFTGLCYSRQLGLLALCGTKTSTGIVYQVDLAEAKQGQAGSAPQ
;
A
#
# COMPACT_ATOMS: atom_id res chain seq x y z
N MET A 1 1.34 -41.54 -11.42
CA MET A 1 2.30 -42.60 -11.03
C MET A 1 2.89 -43.19 -12.32
N LEU A 2 4.19 -42.99 -12.53
CA LEU A 2 5.09 -43.68 -13.47
C LEU A 2 4.72 -43.77 -14.98
N ARG A 3 5.48 -43.06 -15.81
CA ARG A 3 6.48 -43.63 -16.74
C ARG A 3 7.51 -42.56 -17.11
N TYR A 4 8.77 -42.97 -17.23
CA TYR A 4 9.99 -42.27 -16.82
C TYR A 4 11.12 -42.71 -17.80
N ILE A 5 12.04 -41.79 -18.18
CA ILE A 5 13.47 -41.96 -18.59
C ILE A 5 13.73 -42.68 -19.96
N VAL A 6 14.74 -42.42 -20.85
CA VAL A 6 16.18 -42.00 -20.82
C VAL A 6 16.59 -41.59 -22.26
N ALA A 7 17.15 -40.40 -22.56
CA ALA A 7 18.55 -39.89 -22.59
C ALA A 7 19.48 -40.49 -23.71
N VAL A 8 20.41 -39.78 -24.38
CA VAL A 8 21.73 -39.29 -23.88
C VAL A 8 22.55 -38.58 -25.00
N LEU A 9 23.27 -37.48 -24.64
CA LEU A 9 24.58 -36.90 -25.09
C LEU A 9 25.04 -36.98 -26.57
N THR A 10 25.51 -35.90 -27.23
CA THR A 10 26.83 -35.26 -27.06
C THR A 10 26.95 -34.02 -27.96
N SER A 11 27.51 -32.92 -27.44
CA SER A 11 28.54 -32.10 -28.12
C SER A 11 29.02 -31.01 -27.18
N LEU A 12 30.18 -31.25 -26.59
CA LEU A 12 30.99 -30.31 -25.82
C LEU A 12 31.92 -29.60 -26.81
N VAL A 13 31.74 -28.30 -27.04
CA VAL A 13 32.81 -27.43 -27.57
C VAL A 13 33.03 -26.34 -26.54
N ILE A 14 34.23 -26.35 -25.97
CA ILE A 14 34.76 -25.37 -25.05
C ILE A 14 34.92 -24.05 -25.81
N GLY A 15 33.96 -23.15 -25.61
CA GLY A 15 34.10 -21.72 -25.92
C GLY A 15 34.03 -20.97 -24.61
N VAL A 16 35.14 -20.36 -24.20
CA VAL A 16 35.18 -19.42 -23.07
C VAL A 16 34.18 -18.31 -23.37
N THR A 17 33.02 -18.37 -22.73
CA THR A 17 32.14 -17.23 -22.57
C THR A 17 32.11 -16.95 -21.09
N VAL A 18 32.62 -15.78 -20.74
CA VAL A 18 32.40 -15.17 -19.44
C VAL A 18 30.89 -15.17 -19.23
N ALA A 19 30.39 -16.03 -18.33
CA ALA A 19 29.04 -15.89 -17.81
C ALA A 19 29.04 -14.56 -17.04
N SER A 20 28.65 -13.49 -17.73
CA SER A 20 28.56 -12.16 -17.15
C SER A 20 27.32 -12.10 -16.26
N ALA A 21 27.44 -11.36 -15.14
CA ALA A 21 26.42 -10.94 -14.17
C ALA A 21 24.95 -11.27 -14.46
N ASP A 22 24.23 -11.70 -13.41
CA ASP A 22 22.80 -12.00 -13.39
C ASP A 22 21.98 -11.13 -14.36
N GLU A 23 21.30 -11.78 -15.29
CA GLU A 23 20.54 -11.17 -16.39
C GLU A 23 19.39 -10.26 -15.92
N LYS A 24 19.08 -10.31 -14.62
CA LYS A 24 18.11 -9.47 -13.91
C LYS A 24 18.59 -8.03 -13.64
N ASP A 25 19.89 -7.77 -13.77
CA ASP A 25 20.52 -6.49 -13.40
C ASP A 25 21.00 -5.64 -14.59
N ARG A 26 20.55 -5.93 -15.82
CA ARG A 26 20.95 -5.11 -16.98
C ARG A 26 20.33 -3.70 -16.85
N PRO A 27 21.16 -2.64 -16.73
CA PRO A 27 20.64 -1.28 -16.62
C PRO A 27 19.88 -0.90 -17.89
N ILE A 28 18.72 -0.25 -17.72
CA ILE A 28 17.93 0.23 -18.86
C ILE A 28 18.77 1.28 -19.61
N PRO A 29 18.96 1.16 -20.95
CA PRO A 29 19.74 2.12 -21.71
C PRO A 29 19.23 3.55 -21.52
N GLN A 30 20.12 4.46 -21.13
CA GLN A 30 19.86 5.91 -20.99
C GLN A 30 20.98 6.71 -21.67
N ASN A 31 20.59 7.72 -22.47
CA ASN A 31 21.52 8.65 -23.11
C ASN A 31 21.07 10.11 -22.93
N PRO A 32 21.51 10.78 -21.84
CA PRO A 32 21.14 12.16 -21.52
C PRO A 32 21.48 13.18 -22.61
N GLU A 33 22.59 12.99 -23.33
CA GLU A 33 23.01 13.91 -24.39
C GLU A 33 22.06 13.82 -25.61
N GLN A 34 21.68 12.60 -25.98
CA GLN A 34 20.72 12.35 -27.06
C GLN A 34 19.33 12.87 -26.70
N GLN A 35 18.88 12.65 -25.45
CA GLN A 35 17.62 13.20 -24.91
C GLN A 35 17.61 14.73 -25.03
N GLN A 36 18.65 15.40 -24.52
CA GLN A 36 18.72 16.86 -24.54
C GLN A 36 18.81 17.42 -25.97
N LYS A 37 19.52 16.73 -26.88
CA LYS A 37 19.54 17.09 -28.30
C LYS A 37 18.14 16.98 -28.91
N ARG A 38 17.45 15.86 -28.70
CA ARG A 38 16.09 15.63 -29.18
C ARG A 38 15.14 16.72 -28.67
N TYR A 39 15.23 17.10 -27.40
CA TYR A 39 14.39 18.16 -26.83
C TYR A 39 14.58 19.50 -27.55
N ARG A 40 15.82 19.90 -27.80
CA ARG A 40 16.11 21.13 -28.56
C ARG A 40 15.56 21.05 -29.98
N ASP A 41 15.75 19.92 -30.65
CA ASP A 41 15.34 19.72 -32.04
C ASP A 41 13.80 19.76 -32.19
N ILE A 42 13.05 19.12 -31.28
CA ILE A 42 11.57 19.12 -31.29
C ILE A 42 11.01 20.53 -31.06
N LEU A 43 11.56 21.27 -30.10
CA LEU A 43 11.11 22.63 -29.82
C LEU A 43 11.42 23.56 -31.00
N ALA A 44 12.63 23.46 -31.56
CA ALA A 44 13.02 24.25 -32.73
C ALA A 44 12.13 23.95 -33.94
N TRP A 45 11.84 22.67 -34.20
CA TRP A 45 10.95 22.26 -35.27
C TRP A 45 9.52 22.76 -35.07
N ASN A 46 8.99 22.72 -33.83
CA ASN A 46 7.66 23.26 -33.55
C ASN A 46 7.60 24.78 -33.74
N ARG A 47 8.62 25.54 -33.30
CA ARG A 47 8.72 26.98 -33.56
C ARG A 47 8.74 27.29 -35.06
N LYS A 48 9.54 26.54 -35.83
CA LYS A 48 9.64 26.69 -37.29
C LYS A 48 8.30 26.40 -38.00
N SER A 49 7.62 25.33 -37.63
CA SER A 49 6.38 24.90 -38.27
C SER A 49 5.12 25.62 -37.77
N LEU A 50 5.25 26.51 -36.78
CA LEU A 50 4.17 27.35 -36.24
C LEU A 50 4.47 28.83 -36.45
N GLY A 51 5.37 29.40 -35.64
CA GLY A 51 5.70 30.83 -35.65
C GLY A 51 6.31 31.27 -36.97
N ASP A 52 7.41 30.64 -37.40
CA ASP A 52 8.08 31.04 -38.65
C ASP A 52 7.18 30.77 -39.88
N ALA A 53 6.34 29.74 -39.81
CA ALA A 53 5.36 29.45 -40.85
C ALA A 53 4.28 30.55 -40.92
N TYR A 54 3.77 31.01 -39.78
CA TYR A 54 2.84 32.13 -39.72
C TYR A 54 3.42 33.40 -40.33
N GLU A 55 4.70 33.72 -40.05
CA GLU A 55 5.33 34.90 -40.66
C GLU A 55 5.43 34.82 -42.18
N LYS A 56 5.56 33.60 -42.74
CA LYS A 56 5.70 33.37 -44.18
C LYS A 56 4.38 33.29 -44.92
N VAL A 57 3.40 32.55 -44.39
CA VAL A 57 2.16 32.20 -45.11
C VAL A 57 0.88 32.52 -44.35
N GLY A 58 0.98 32.96 -43.09
CA GLY A 58 -0.16 33.29 -42.26
C GLY A 58 -0.83 34.59 -42.67
N LYS A 59 -2.10 34.75 -42.26
CA LYS A 59 -2.83 36.00 -42.40
C LYS A 59 -2.40 36.98 -41.30
N LYS A 60 -1.77 38.07 -41.74
CA LYS A 60 -1.19 39.09 -40.85
C LYS A 60 -2.04 40.35 -40.84
N ASP A 61 -2.29 40.86 -39.64
CA ASP A 61 -2.97 42.13 -39.39
C ASP A 61 -2.50 42.67 -38.02
N PRO A 62 -2.10 43.94 -37.91
CA PRO A 62 -1.68 44.55 -36.65
C PRO A 62 -2.67 44.40 -35.49
N ARG A 63 -3.97 44.19 -35.78
CA ARG A 63 -5.01 43.98 -34.77
C ARG A 63 -4.81 42.70 -33.95
N TRP A 64 -4.25 41.64 -34.52
CA TRP A 64 -4.11 40.33 -33.84
C TRP A 64 -2.71 39.71 -33.90
N ASP A 65 -1.81 40.23 -34.73
CA ASP A 65 -0.47 39.68 -34.97
C ASP A 65 0.30 39.37 -33.68
N GLU A 66 0.25 40.27 -32.71
CA GLU A 66 0.94 40.09 -31.42
C GLU A 66 0.38 38.92 -30.61
N GLN A 67 -0.95 38.80 -30.56
CA GLN A 67 -1.65 37.72 -29.87
C GLN A 67 -1.43 36.39 -30.59
N ALA A 68 -1.42 36.39 -31.92
CA ALA A 68 -1.14 35.23 -32.75
C ALA A 68 0.28 34.70 -32.51
N ARG A 69 1.31 35.57 -32.52
CA ARG A 69 2.70 35.16 -32.21
C ARG A 69 2.83 34.52 -30.84
N LYS A 70 2.19 35.12 -29.82
CA LYS A 70 2.18 34.56 -28.46
C LYS A 70 1.47 33.22 -28.37
N ALA A 71 0.36 33.03 -29.09
CA ALA A 71 -0.33 31.75 -29.18
C ALA A 71 0.55 30.67 -29.82
N LEU A 72 1.28 31.02 -30.89
CA LEU A 72 2.13 30.10 -31.64
C LEU A 72 3.38 29.69 -30.84
N GLU A 73 4.01 30.60 -30.12
CA GLU A 73 5.13 30.27 -29.22
C GLU A 73 4.66 29.39 -28.05
N ALA A 74 3.52 29.72 -27.43
CA ALA A 74 2.93 28.89 -26.40
C ALA A 74 2.59 27.49 -26.95
N ALA A 75 2.04 27.40 -28.16
CA ALA A 75 1.75 26.14 -28.83
C ALA A 75 3.01 25.34 -29.16
N ALA A 76 4.11 26.00 -29.55
CA ALA A 76 5.38 25.33 -29.81
C ALA A 76 5.95 24.66 -28.55
N ARG A 77 5.89 25.37 -27.41
CA ARG A 77 6.28 24.84 -26.10
C ARG A 77 5.33 23.74 -25.62
N TYR A 78 4.03 23.89 -25.85
CA TYR A 78 3.01 22.90 -25.50
C TYR A 78 3.14 21.61 -26.31
N PHE A 79 3.23 21.67 -27.64
CA PHE A 79 3.32 20.47 -28.48
C PHE A 79 4.65 19.75 -28.37
N SER A 80 5.73 20.46 -28.03
CA SER A 80 7.02 19.82 -27.78
C SER A 80 7.03 19.04 -26.45
N GLN A 81 6.26 19.47 -25.45
CA GLN A 81 6.28 18.91 -24.08
C GLN A 81 7.68 18.93 -23.45
N VAL A 82 8.62 19.75 -23.96
CA VAL A 82 10.05 19.73 -23.56
C VAL A 82 10.50 20.82 -22.62
N VAL A 83 9.61 21.77 -22.32
CA VAL A 83 9.89 22.85 -21.36
C VAL A 83 9.40 22.45 -19.98
N ASP A 84 10.13 22.85 -18.96
CA ASP A 84 9.78 22.67 -17.54
C ASP A 84 9.72 24.04 -16.83
N PRO A 85 8.59 24.40 -16.18
CA PRO A 85 7.33 23.68 -16.16
C PRO A 85 6.69 23.56 -17.55
N SER A 86 5.95 22.48 -17.78
CA SER A 86 5.24 22.25 -19.04
C SER A 86 4.20 23.34 -19.28
N THR A 87 4.17 23.88 -20.49
CA THR A 87 3.17 24.86 -20.91
C THR A 87 1.78 24.23 -20.85
N GLN A 88 0.82 24.94 -20.26
CA GLN A 88 -0.55 24.45 -20.08
C GLN A 88 -1.43 24.83 -21.28
N PRO A 89 -2.43 24.02 -21.65
CA PRO A 89 -3.32 24.32 -22.78
C PRO A 89 -4.07 25.65 -22.62
N GLU A 90 -4.34 26.09 -21.39
CA GLU A 90 -4.97 27.37 -21.06
C GLU A 90 -4.17 28.57 -21.55
N GLU A 91 -2.83 28.49 -21.51
CA GLU A 91 -1.97 29.55 -22.00
C GLU A 91 -2.15 29.72 -23.51
N VAL A 92 -2.10 28.61 -24.25
CA VAL A 92 -2.35 28.55 -25.70
C VAL A 92 -3.75 29.08 -26.01
N TYR A 93 -4.77 28.60 -25.28
CA TYR A 93 -6.16 29.02 -25.44
C TYR A 93 -6.33 30.52 -25.27
N SER A 94 -5.75 31.10 -24.21
CA SER A 94 -5.92 32.51 -23.87
C SER A 94 -5.38 33.45 -24.95
N TRP A 95 -4.25 33.10 -25.57
CA TRP A 95 -3.66 33.90 -26.64
C TRP A 95 -4.39 33.69 -27.97
N ALA A 96 -4.73 32.45 -28.31
CA ALA A 96 -5.49 32.13 -29.51
C ALA A 96 -6.88 32.80 -29.48
N LYS A 97 -7.58 32.75 -28.33
CA LYS A 97 -8.86 33.43 -28.13
C LYS A 97 -8.74 34.93 -28.34
N ARG A 98 -7.73 35.58 -27.76
CA ARG A 98 -7.53 37.03 -27.92
C ARG A 98 -7.27 37.43 -29.38
N ALA A 99 -6.55 36.61 -30.14
CA ALA A 99 -6.37 36.83 -31.57
C ALA A 99 -7.71 36.70 -32.31
N VAL A 100 -8.49 35.64 -32.04
CA VAL A 100 -9.82 35.43 -32.66
C VAL A 100 -10.81 36.53 -32.29
N ASP A 101 -10.84 36.97 -31.03
CA ASP A 101 -11.68 38.09 -30.57
C ASP A 101 -11.32 39.42 -31.26
N ALA A 102 -10.05 39.59 -31.65
CA ALA A 102 -9.58 40.73 -32.45
C ALA A 102 -9.89 40.60 -33.95
N GLY A 103 -10.57 39.51 -34.35
CA GLY A 103 -10.98 39.25 -35.73
C GLY A 103 -10.02 38.37 -36.53
N CYS A 104 -9.08 37.67 -35.89
CA CYS A 104 -8.16 36.77 -36.57
C CYS A 104 -8.91 35.58 -37.20
N ASP A 105 -8.80 35.46 -38.52
CA ASP A 105 -9.34 34.36 -39.32
C ASP A 105 -8.21 33.51 -39.94
N ASP A 106 -7.02 33.55 -39.34
CA ASP A 106 -5.89 32.71 -39.72
C ASP A 106 -6.19 31.24 -39.40
N PRO A 107 -6.06 30.32 -40.37
CA PRO A 107 -6.42 28.92 -40.16
C PRO A 107 -5.64 28.23 -39.04
N LEU A 108 -4.36 28.58 -38.84
CA LEU A 108 -3.54 27.95 -37.81
C LEU A 108 -3.95 28.44 -36.42
N ILE A 109 -4.28 29.72 -36.28
CA ILE A 109 -4.81 30.28 -35.02
C ILE A 109 -6.19 29.70 -34.68
N LEU A 110 -7.08 29.56 -35.66
CA LEU A 110 -8.38 28.91 -35.46
C LEU A 110 -8.22 27.45 -35.03
N TYR A 111 -7.27 26.72 -35.64
CA TYR A 111 -6.92 25.37 -35.22
C TYR A 111 -6.43 25.31 -33.78
N LEU A 112 -5.53 26.20 -33.37
CA LEU A 112 -5.09 26.24 -31.98
C LEU A 112 -6.26 26.55 -31.04
N TYR A 113 -7.09 27.55 -31.37
CA TYR A 113 -8.25 27.92 -30.56
C TYR A 113 -9.24 26.76 -30.36
N GLY A 114 -9.47 25.96 -31.40
CA GLY A 114 -10.29 24.74 -31.31
C GLY A 114 -9.60 23.60 -30.55
N ARG A 115 -8.35 23.29 -30.90
CA ARG A 115 -7.62 22.11 -30.39
C ARG A 115 -7.42 22.11 -28.88
N VAL A 116 -7.20 23.28 -28.27
CA VAL A 116 -6.99 23.39 -26.83
C VAL A 116 -8.24 23.87 -26.07
N ALA A 117 -9.42 23.84 -26.71
CA ALA A 117 -10.70 24.14 -26.08
C ALA A 117 -11.19 22.94 -25.23
N VAL A 118 -10.44 22.61 -24.20
CA VAL A 118 -10.68 21.48 -23.28
C VAL A 118 -10.85 21.96 -21.84
N GLY A 119 -11.30 21.08 -20.95
CA GLY A 119 -11.46 21.39 -19.53
C GLY A 119 -12.39 22.58 -19.30
N ALA A 120 -11.94 23.57 -18.52
CA ALA A 120 -12.70 24.80 -18.24
C ALA A 120 -13.00 25.65 -19.51
N ASN A 121 -12.28 25.41 -20.61
CA ASN A 121 -12.44 26.12 -21.88
C ASN A 121 -13.29 25.34 -22.91
N PHE A 122 -13.83 24.17 -22.55
CA PHE A 122 -14.65 23.36 -23.44
C PHE A 122 -16.00 24.05 -23.69
N PRO A 123 -16.34 24.40 -24.95
CA PRO A 123 -17.52 25.22 -25.25
C PRO A 123 -18.82 24.38 -25.37
N GLY A 124 -18.78 23.09 -25.06
CA GLY A 124 -19.83 22.13 -25.39
C GLY A 124 -19.55 21.43 -26.72
N GLN A 125 -20.12 20.22 -26.88
CA GLN A 125 -19.78 19.31 -27.98
C GLN A 125 -20.04 19.90 -29.36
N GLU A 126 -21.22 20.51 -29.56
CA GLU A 126 -21.63 21.07 -30.85
C GLU A 126 -20.70 22.21 -31.30
N GLU A 127 -20.41 23.15 -30.39
CA GLU A 127 -19.52 24.28 -30.69
C GLU A 127 -18.07 23.85 -30.83
N TYR A 128 -17.61 22.87 -30.04
CA TYR A 128 -16.28 22.28 -30.19
C TYR A 128 -16.11 21.68 -31.58
N GLU A 129 -17.06 20.88 -32.04
CA GLU A 129 -17.03 20.25 -33.35
C GLU A 129 -17.12 21.26 -34.49
N ARG A 130 -17.97 22.28 -34.36
CA ARG A 130 -18.05 23.37 -35.33
C ARG A 130 -16.70 24.07 -35.49
N ARG A 131 -16.01 24.36 -34.38
CA ARG A 131 -14.66 24.95 -34.39
C ARG A 131 -13.64 24.03 -35.05
N GLN A 132 -13.63 22.75 -34.68
CA GLN A 132 -12.72 21.76 -35.26
C GLN A 132 -12.93 21.61 -36.77
N ALA A 133 -14.19 21.54 -37.23
CA ALA A 133 -14.53 21.47 -38.64
C ALA A 133 -14.08 22.71 -39.42
N ALA A 134 -14.42 23.90 -38.91
CA ALA A 134 -14.04 25.16 -39.55
C ALA A 134 -12.51 25.31 -39.64
N ALA A 135 -11.79 25.00 -38.57
CA ALA A 135 -10.34 25.04 -38.54
C ALA A 135 -9.70 24.01 -39.49
N ALA A 136 -10.17 22.77 -39.48
CA ALA A 136 -9.66 21.70 -40.34
C ALA A 136 -9.80 22.05 -41.83
N LEU A 137 -10.99 22.53 -42.24
CA LEU A 137 -11.25 22.91 -43.63
C LEU A 137 -10.46 24.16 -44.03
N ALA A 138 -10.39 25.18 -43.16
CA ALA A 138 -9.60 26.38 -43.42
C ALA A 138 -8.11 26.06 -43.56
N LEU A 139 -7.58 25.18 -42.70
CA LEU A 139 -6.16 24.82 -42.72
C LEU A 139 -5.85 23.92 -43.92
N LYS A 140 -6.73 22.96 -44.26
CA LYS A 140 -6.63 22.14 -45.47
C LYS A 140 -6.44 23.02 -46.72
N SER A 141 -7.19 24.12 -46.84
CA SER A 141 -7.13 25.06 -47.98
C SER A 141 -6.00 26.10 -47.89
N SER A 142 -5.18 26.07 -46.83
CA SER A 142 -4.11 27.04 -46.60
C SER A 142 -2.77 26.61 -47.23
N ASN A 143 -1.79 27.51 -47.17
CA ASN A 143 -0.41 27.27 -47.61
C ASN A 143 0.53 26.80 -46.48
N TYR A 144 -0.01 26.46 -45.30
CA TYR A 144 0.79 25.85 -44.23
C TYR A 144 1.33 24.48 -44.64
N SER A 145 2.34 23.98 -43.93
CA SER A 145 2.95 22.69 -44.24
C SER A 145 1.91 21.57 -44.32
N ALA A 146 2.14 20.59 -45.19
CA ALA A 146 1.23 19.46 -45.33
C ALA A 146 1.02 18.74 -43.98
N TYR A 147 2.06 18.71 -43.13
CA TYR A 147 1.98 18.24 -41.74
C TYR A 147 0.87 18.92 -40.95
N ARG A 148 0.89 20.27 -40.87
CA ARG A 148 -0.11 21.00 -40.07
C ARG A 148 -1.52 20.80 -40.65
N ARG A 149 -1.62 20.73 -41.98
CA ARG A 149 -2.89 20.50 -42.70
C ARG A 149 -3.49 19.13 -42.40
N TYR A 150 -2.72 18.04 -42.50
CA TYR A 150 -3.26 16.69 -42.26
C TYR A 150 -3.59 16.47 -40.78
N VAL A 151 -2.77 16.97 -39.84
CA VAL A 151 -3.03 16.76 -38.40
C VAL A 151 -4.33 17.44 -37.96
N ALA A 152 -4.69 18.59 -38.54
CA ALA A 152 -5.99 19.21 -38.30
C ALA A 152 -7.14 18.44 -38.96
N LEU A 153 -6.90 17.89 -40.16
CA LEU A 153 -7.91 17.16 -40.92
C LEU A 153 -8.20 15.76 -40.37
N ASP A 154 -7.19 15.09 -39.80
CA ASP A 154 -7.25 13.71 -39.28
C ASP A 154 -8.42 13.49 -38.30
N HIS A 155 -8.48 14.28 -37.23
CA HIS A 155 -9.55 14.14 -36.25
C HIS A 155 -10.93 14.45 -36.83
N TYR A 156 -11.01 15.43 -37.74
CA TYR A 156 -12.26 15.81 -38.39
C TYR A 156 -12.76 14.70 -39.33
N SER A 157 -11.90 14.19 -40.21
CA SER A 157 -12.24 13.15 -41.18
C SER A 157 -12.66 11.85 -40.49
N TYR A 158 -11.94 11.45 -39.44
CA TYR A 158 -12.31 10.32 -38.59
C TYR A 158 -13.69 10.50 -37.94
N THR A 159 -13.97 11.68 -37.37
CA THR A 159 -15.27 11.97 -36.74
C THR A 159 -16.43 11.93 -37.75
N GLN A 160 -16.23 12.45 -38.96
CA GLN A 160 -17.24 12.38 -40.02
C GLN A 160 -17.53 10.94 -40.46
N ALA A 161 -16.51 10.08 -40.52
CA ALA A 161 -16.69 8.68 -40.90
C ALA A 161 -17.62 7.92 -39.93
N TYR A 162 -17.48 8.15 -38.63
CA TYR A 162 -18.35 7.52 -37.62
C TYR A 162 -19.76 8.09 -37.59
N ARG A 163 -19.94 9.36 -37.98
CA ARG A 163 -21.23 10.04 -37.97
C ARG A 163 -22.05 9.85 -39.23
N ALA A 164 -21.41 9.46 -40.32
CA ALA A 164 -22.06 9.31 -41.61
C ALA A 164 -23.28 8.35 -41.55
N GLY A 165 -23.27 7.37 -40.65
CA GLY A 165 -24.36 6.41 -40.49
C GLY A 165 -24.73 5.78 -41.84
N ASP A 166 -26.02 5.76 -42.16
CA ASP A 166 -26.54 5.25 -43.44
C ASP A 166 -26.74 6.35 -44.51
N ASP A 167 -26.38 7.60 -44.23
CA ASP A 167 -26.54 8.71 -45.19
C ASP A 167 -25.51 8.59 -46.31
N ALA A 168 -25.97 8.30 -47.53
CA ALA A 168 -25.11 8.08 -48.69
C ALA A 168 -24.24 9.29 -49.06
N LYS A 169 -24.72 10.52 -48.84
CA LYS A 169 -23.97 11.74 -49.12
C LYS A 169 -22.89 11.96 -48.06
N ALA A 170 -23.25 11.86 -46.78
CA ALA A 170 -22.30 11.99 -45.67
C ALA A 170 -21.20 10.92 -45.74
N ARG A 171 -21.55 9.68 -46.09
CA ARG A 171 -20.56 8.60 -46.30
C ARG A 171 -19.60 8.93 -47.43
N LYS A 172 -20.10 9.42 -48.57
CA LYS A 172 -19.25 9.83 -49.70
C LYS A 172 -18.30 10.96 -49.33
N GLU A 173 -18.79 11.97 -48.61
CA GLU A 173 -17.97 13.08 -48.12
C GLU A 173 -16.92 12.61 -47.11
N ALA A 174 -17.27 11.71 -46.19
CA ALA A 174 -16.32 11.11 -45.26
C ALA A 174 -15.23 10.30 -45.97
N PHE A 175 -15.57 9.48 -46.98
CA PHE A 175 -14.58 8.79 -47.82
C PHE A 175 -13.59 9.77 -48.46
N GLN A 176 -14.10 10.87 -49.02
CA GLN A 176 -13.26 11.90 -49.64
C GLN A 176 -12.33 12.58 -48.62
N LEU A 177 -12.84 12.92 -47.44
CA LEU A 177 -12.03 13.54 -46.38
C LEU A 177 -10.92 12.61 -45.89
N LEU A 178 -11.19 11.31 -45.76
CA LEU A 178 -10.18 10.29 -45.41
C LEU A 178 -9.11 10.17 -46.50
N ASP A 179 -9.52 10.12 -47.78
CA ASP A 179 -8.60 10.08 -48.92
C ASP A 179 -7.69 11.30 -48.97
N GLU A 180 -8.24 12.50 -48.74
CA GLU A 180 -7.50 13.77 -48.72
C GLU A 180 -6.56 13.88 -47.51
N THR A 181 -6.97 13.37 -46.35
CA THR A 181 -6.12 13.29 -45.15
C THR A 181 -4.89 12.45 -45.45
N LEU A 182 -5.08 11.29 -46.08
CA LEU A 182 -3.99 10.41 -46.48
C LEU A 182 -3.08 11.04 -47.55
N ASP A 183 -3.65 11.73 -48.53
CA ASP A 183 -2.88 12.42 -49.58
C ASP A 183 -2.00 13.54 -48.99
N LEU A 184 -2.54 14.33 -48.05
CA LEU A 184 -1.76 15.35 -47.33
C LEU A 184 -0.67 14.74 -46.43
N MET A 185 -0.94 13.61 -45.79
CA MET A 185 0.07 12.90 -45.01
C MET A 185 1.21 12.38 -45.91
N ILE A 186 0.89 11.82 -47.09
CA ILE A 186 1.89 11.44 -48.10
C ILE A 186 2.68 12.66 -48.59
N GLU A 187 2.02 13.77 -48.87
CA GLU A 187 2.69 15.03 -49.25
C GLU A 187 3.67 15.49 -48.17
N SER A 188 3.26 15.43 -46.89
CA SER A 188 4.10 15.78 -45.75
C SER A 188 5.36 14.92 -45.69
N ARG A 189 5.23 13.61 -45.90
CA ARG A 189 6.38 12.68 -45.92
C ARG A 189 7.40 13.00 -47.02
N ALA A 190 6.97 13.64 -48.10
CA ALA A 190 7.80 14.02 -49.23
C ALA A 190 8.42 15.42 -49.08
N LYS A 191 7.73 16.36 -48.41
CA LYS A 191 8.10 17.79 -48.42
C LYS A 191 8.52 18.37 -47.07
N ASP A 192 8.05 17.81 -45.96
CA ASP A 192 8.28 18.39 -44.64
C ASP A 192 9.47 17.73 -43.92
N ASP A 193 10.11 18.51 -43.04
CA ASP A 193 11.19 18.01 -42.18
C ASP A 193 10.68 16.89 -41.25
N ARG A 194 11.49 15.85 -41.09
CA ARG A 194 11.16 14.68 -40.28
C ARG A 194 11.71 14.79 -38.87
N THR A 195 10.87 14.51 -37.89
CA THR A 195 11.26 14.20 -36.51
C THR A 195 10.66 12.85 -36.08
N PRO A 196 11.18 12.16 -35.05
CA PRO A 196 10.55 10.94 -34.54
C PRO A 196 9.05 11.06 -34.23
N GLU A 197 8.62 12.24 -33.78
CA GLU A 197 7.22 12.57 -33.46
C GLU A 197 6.37 12.58 -34.73
N THR A 198 6.86 13.22 -35.81
CA THR A 198 6.14 13.24 -37.10
C THR A 198 5.94 11.83 -37.68
N VAL A 199 6.87 10.88 -37.41
CA VAL A 199 6.70 9.47 -37.82
C VAL A 199 5.56 8.82 -37.04
N SER A 200 5.47 9.08 -35.73
CA SER A 200 4.39 8.56 -34.89
C SER A 200 3.04 9.15 -35.30
N ASP A 201 2.96 10.46 -35.53
CA ASP A 201 1.74 11.12 -35.99
C ASP A 201 1.26 10.58 -37.34
N CYS A 202 2.18 10.33 -38.29
CA CYS A 202 1.85 9.71 -39.57
C CYS A 202 1.31 8.28 -39.40
N LEU A 203 1.91 7.49 -38.50
CA LEU A 203 1.45 6.12 -38.22
C LEU A 203 0.04 6.14 -37.62
N ASP A 204 -0.21 7.00 -36.63
CA ASP A 204 -1.52 7.12 -35.99
C ASP A 204 -2.59 7.66 -36.96
N THR A 205 -2.24 8.62 -37.81
CA THR A 205 -3.12 9.11 -38.89
C THR A 205 -3.48 7.99 -39.86
N ALA A 206 -2.49 7.22 -40.33
CA ALA A 206 -2.74 6.11 -41.24
C ALA A 206 -3.67 5.05 -40.63
N ARG A 207 -3.50 4.75 -39.33
CA ARG A 207 -4.38 3.83 -38.58
C ARG A 207 -5.79 4.38 -38.42
N GLN A 208 -5.93 5.67 -38.09
CA GLN A 208 -7.24 6.34 -38.01
C GLN A 208 -7.95 6.34 -39.35
N VAL A 209 -7.24 6.58 -40.45
CA VAL A 209 -7.82 6.50 -41.80
C VAL A 209 -8.33 5.09 -42.12
N ILE A 210 -7.57 4.04 -41.80
CA ILE A 210 -8.02 2.64 -41.94
C ILE A 210 -9.29 2.40 -41.11
N TRP A 211 -9.32 2.85 -39.86
CA TRP A 211 -10.51 2.72 -39.01
C TRP A 211 -11.70 3.55 -39.51
N GLY A 212 -11.46 4.70 -40.13
CA GLY A 212 -12.48 5.51 -40.79
C GLY A 212 -13.15 4.76 -41.93
N TYR A 213 -12.36 4.12 -42.81
CA TYR A 213 -12.94 3.28 -43.87
C TYR A 213 -13.72 2.09 -43.32
N ARG A 214 -13.27 1.49 -42.21
CA ARG A 214 -14.02 0.45 -41.52
C ARG A 214 -15.36 0.94 -40.97
N ALA A 215 -15.41 2.13 -40.38
CA ALA A 215 -16.66 2.76 -39.94
C ALA A 215 -17.63 3.01 -41.13
N LEU A 216 -17.07 3.22 -42.33
CA LEU A 216 -17.81 3.34 -43.58
C LEU A 216 -18.09 1.98 -44.27
N GLY A 217 -17.96 0.87 -43.55
CA GLY A 217 -18.40 -0.46 -43.96
C GLY A 217 -17.37 -1.29 -44.75
N GLU A 218 -16.14 -0.81 -44.94
CA GLU A 218 -15.08 -1.67 -45.47
C GLU A 218 -14.64 -2.69 -44.42
N ASP A 219 -14.36 -3.92 -44.83
CA ASP A 219 -13.68 -4.85 -43.94
C ASP A 219 -12.23 -4.39 -43.71
N TYR A 220 -11.60 -4.99 -42.69
CA TYR A 220 -10.26 -4.62 -42.28
C TYR A 220 -9.21 -4.75 -43.40
N GLN A 221 -9.26 -5.84 -44.16
CA GLN A 221 -8.29 -6.12 -45.22
C GLN A 221 -8.47 -5.13 -46.37
N ALA A 222 -9.71 -4.89 -46.79
CA ALA A 222 -10.03 -3.90 -47.82
C ALA A 222 -9.55 -2.48 -47.44
N ALA A 223 -9.83 -2.06 -46.21
CA ALA A 223 -9.40 -0.75 -45.70
C ALA A 223 -7.86 -0.62 -45.66
N PHE A 224 -7.16 -1.67 -45.21
CA PHE A 224 -5.70 -1.69 -45.22
C PHE A 224 -5.15 -1.64 -46.66
N ASP A 225 -5.65 -2.49 -47.56
CA ASP A 225 -5.17 -2.59 -48.94
C ASP A 225 -5.40 -1.27 -49.70
N ARG A 226 -6.50 -0.56 -49.43
CA ARG A 226 -6.75 0.79 -49.96
C ARG A 226 -5.66 1.77 -49.55
N VAL A 227 -5.34 1.83 -48.26
CA VAL A 227 -4.29 2.72 -47.73
C VAL A 227 -2.92 2.32 -48.27
N ASP A 228 -2.58 1.03 -48.23
CA ASP A 228 -1.30 0.52 -48.70
C ASP A 228 -1.12 0.75 -50.21
N ALA A 229 -2.17 0.63 -51.03
CA ALA A 229 -2.12 0.91 -52.46
C ALA A 229 -1.81 2.39 -52.77
N LYS A 230 -2.27 3.33 -51.93
CA LYS A 230 -1.87 4.74 -52.04
C LYS A 230 -0.42 4.94 -51.59
N LEU A 231 -0.04 4.41 -50.43
CA LEU A 231 1.32 4.51 -49.91
C LEU A 231 2.37 3.86 -50.83
N ALA A 232 2.01 2.79 -51.55
CA ALA A 232 2.88 2.08 -52.48
C ALA A 232 3.33 2.93 -53.67
N LYS A 233 2.56 3.96 -54.04
CA LYS A 233 2.87 4.88 -55.14
C LYS A 233 3.81 6.01 -54.72
N ALA A 234 4.05 6.19 -53.42
CA ALA A 234 4.91 7.23 -52.90
C ALA A 234 6.33 6.71 -52.66
N GLU A 235 7.33 7.48 -53.10
CA GLU A 235 8.74 7.14 -52.93
C GLU A 235 9.18 7.19 -51.47
N GLY A 236 10.13 6.32 -51.10
CA GLY A 236 10.73 6.32 -49.75
C GLY A 236 9.82 5.86 -48.61
N LEU A 237 8.63 5.32 -48.89
CA LEU A 237 7.70 4.83 -47.86
C LEU A 237 7.76 3.32 -47.60
N LYS A 238 8.70 2.58 -48.21
CA LYS A 238 8.76 1.10 -48.07
C LYS A 238 8.88 0.67 -46.60
N GLY A 239 9.77 1.28 -45.82
CA GLY A 239 9.92 0.99 -44.38
C GLY A 239 8.68 1.38 -43.57
N PHE A 240 8.09 2.54 -43.85
CA PHE A 240 6.85 3.00 -43.20
C PHE A 240 5.65 2.08 -43.49
N ARG A 241 5.51 1.57 -44.72
CA ARG A 241 4.47 0.61 -45.07
C ARG A 241 4.60 -0.68 -44.28
N GLN A 242 5.83 -1.17 -44.09
CA GLN A 242 6.09 -2.35 -43.25
C GLN A 242 5.77 -2.08 -41.78
N LEU A 243 6.11 -0.90 -41.25
CA LEU A 243 5.72 -0.47 -39.90
C LEU A 243 4.19 -0.42 -39.73
N LEU A 244 3.49 0.23 -40.67
CA LEU A 244 2.03 0.33 -40.67
C LEU A 244 1.40 -1.06 -40.71
N LYS A 245 1.86 -1.92 -41.62
CA LYS A 245 1.40 -3.32 -41.74
C LYS A 245 1.56 -4.07 -40.41
N GLY A 246 2.72 -3.97 -39.77
CA GLY A 246 2.97 -4.59 -38.47
C GLY A 246 2.03 -4.09 -37.37
N SER A 247 1.89 -2.77 -37.23
CA SER A 247 0.99 -2.15 -36.24
C SER A 247 -0.47 -2.54 -36.44
N CYS A 248 -0.90 -2.55 -37.69
CA CYS A 248 -2.21 -2.97 -38.15
C CYS A 248 -2.46 -4.45 -37.77
N LEU A 249 -1.57 -5.35 -38.17
CA LEU A 249 -1.69 -6.78 -37.88
C LEU A 249 -1.71 -7.09 -36.38
N ILE A 250 -0.96 -6.36 -35.54
CA ILE A 250 -1.07 -6.45 -34.08
C ILE A 250 -2.50 -6.13 -33.64
N SER A 251 -3.04 -4.98 -34.05
CA SER A 251 -4.39 -4.55 -33.67
C SER A 251 -5.44 -5.59 -34.09
N TYR A 252 -5.29 -6.12 -35.31
CA TYR A 252 -6.21 -7.11 -35.87
C TYR A 252 -6.06 -8.50 -35.25
N ALA A 253 -4.86 -8.86 -34.78
CA ALA A 253 -4.65 -10.08 -34.00
C ALA A 253 -5.49 -10.01 -32.71
N TRP A 254 -5.31 -8.95 -31.92
CA TRP A 254 -6.04 -8.77 -30.66
C TRP A 254 -7.56 -8.71 -30.84
N GLU A 255 -8.04 -8.12 -31.95
CA GLU A 255 -9.47 -8.14 -32.31
C GLU A 255 -10.00 -9.56 -32.53
N ALA A 256 -9.25 -10.44 -33.24
CA ALA A 256 -9.67 -11.83 -33.45
C ALA A 256 -9.61 -12.69 -32.18
N ARG A 257 -8.66 -12.42 -31.28
CA ARG A 257 -8.58 -13.12 -29.98
C ARG A 257 -9.74 -12.74 -29.06
N GLY A 258 -10.18 -11.48 -29.13
CA GLY A 258 -11.12 -10.89 -28.17
C GLY A 258 -10.47 -10.52 -26.83
N SER A 259 -11.22 -9.84 -25.97
CA SER A 259 -10.76 -9.35 -24.66
C SER A 259 -11.01 -10.33 -23.50
N GLY A 260 -11.45 -11.56 -23.79
CA GLY A 260 -11.75 -12.58 -22.79
C GLY A 260 -10.52 -13.30 -22.22
N PHE A 261 -10.70 -14.04 -21.12
CA PHE A 261 -9.69 -14.93 -20.57
C PHE A 261 -9.37 -16.08 -21.54
N VAL A 262 -8.21 -16.73 -21.41
CA VAL A 262 -7.72 -17.79 -22.33
C VAL A 262 -8.76 -18.89 -22.57
N ASN A 263 -9.56 -19.23 -21.57
CA ASN A 263 -10.64 -20.23 -21.65
C ASN A 263 -11.92 -19.76 -22.36
N THR A 264 -11.97 -18.52 -22.85
CA THR A 264 -13.12 -17.93 -23.56
C THR A 264 -12.81 -17.58 -25.02
N VAL A 265 -11.56 -17.81 -25.46
CA VAL A 265 -11.12 -17.57 -26.84
C VAL A 265 -11.47 -18.78 -27.72
N THR A 266 -12.06 -18.55 -28.90
CA THR A 266 -12.36 -19.62 -29.86
C THR A 266 -11.08 -20.16 -30.50
N GLU A 267 -11.05 -21.43 -30.92
CA GLU A 267 -9.89 -22.01 -31.61
C GLU A 267 -9.52 -21.23 -32.89
N ASP A 268 -10.52 -20.80 -33.66
CA ASP A 268 -10.32 -19.98 -34.86
C ASP A 268 -9.77 -18.58 -34.52
N GLY A 269 -10.24 -17.98 -33.43
CA GLY A 269 -9.71 -16.71 -32.90
C GLY A 269 -8.25 -16.82 -32.48
N ALA A 270 -7.89 -17.89 -31.76
CA ALA A 270 -6.52 -18.17 -31.35
C ALA A 270 -5.59 -18.42 -32.55
N ARG A 271 -6.04 -19.21 -33.54
CA ARG A 271 -5.28 -19.45 -34.78
C ARG A 271 -5.01 -18.15 -35.54
N LYS A 272 -6.05 -17.34 -35.78
CA LYS A 272 -5.93 -16.03 -36.45
C LYS A 272 -5.04 -15.06 -35.68
N PHE A 273 -5.10 -15.07 -34.35
CA PHE A 273 -4.22 -14.27 -33.49
C PHE A 273 -2.75 -14.60 -33.75
N HIS A 274 -2.37 -15.88 -33.68
CA HIS A 274 -0.98 -16.29 -33.90
C HIS A 274 -0.50 -16.07 -35.35
N GLU A 275 -1.33 -16.37 -36.36
CA GLU A 275 -1.00 -16.11 -37.77
C GLU A 275 -0.72 -14.63 -38.02
N ARG A 276 -1.57 -13.74 -37.50
CA ARG A 276 -1.43 -12.29 -37.67
C ARG A 276 -0.23 -11.74 -36.91
N LEU A 277 0.07 -12.23 -35.71
CA LEU A 277 1.28 -11.84 -34.99
C LEU A 277 2.56 -12.30 -35.70
N ALA A 278 2.56 -13.50 -36.31
CA ALA A 278 3.70 -13.97 -37.11
C ALA A 278 3.92 -13.08 -38.35
N ASP A 279 2.86 -12.62 -39.00
CA ASP A 279 2.99 -11.69 -40.12
C ASP A 279 3.35 -10.26 -39.66
N ALA A 280 2.87 -9.84 -38.49
CA ALA A 280 3.27 -8.60 -37.86
C ALA A 280 4.78 -8.59 -37.56
N ARG A 281 5.30 -9.68 -37.00
CA ARG A 281 6.75 -9.89 -36.76
C ARG A 281 7.55 -9.66 -38.03
N LYS A 282 7.23 -10.38 -39.11
CA LYS A 282 7.93 -10.26 -40.40
C LYS A 282 7.90 -8.82 -40.93
N ALA A 283 6.75 -8.15 -40.80
CA ALA A 283 6.61 -6.77 -41.24
C ALA A 283 7.47 -5.82 -40.39
N LEU A 284 7.47 -5.95 -39.07
CA LEU A 284 8.25 -5.10 -38.18
C LEU A 284 9.76 -5.35 -38.30
N GLU A 285 10.19 -6.60 -38.48
CA GLU A 285 11.57 -6.95 -38.83
C GLU A 285 11.96 -6.31 -40.16
N GLY A 286 11.11 -6.44 -41.19
CA GLY A 286 11.33 -5.78 -42.48
C GLY A 286 11.37 -4.26 -42.38
N ALA A 287 10.59 -3.64 -41.50
CA ALA A 287 10.64 -2.20 -41.25
C ALA A 287 11.97 -1.80 -40.61
N TRP A 288 12.42 -2.57 -39.60
CA TRP A 288 13.69 -2.36 -38.91
C TRP A 288 14.90 -2.55 -39.82
N ASP A 289 14.90 -3.60 -40.64
CA ASP A 289 16.01 -3.90 -41.56
C ASP A 289 16.14 -2.86 -42.67
N LEU A 290 15.01 -2.26 -43.09
CA LEU A 290 15.01 -1.17 -44.07
C LEU A 290 15.48 0.15 -43.47
N ASP A 291 15.13 0.43 -42.21
CA ASP A 291 15.51 1.67 -41.52
C ASP A 291 15.49 1.47 -39.98
N PRO A 292 16.66 1.19 -39.36
CA PRO A 292 16.77 1.04 -37.90
C PRO A 292 16.47 2.32 -37.11
N SER A 293 16.38 3.49 -37.77
CA SER A 293 15.98 4.73 -37.10
C SER A 293 14.47 4.76 -36.77
N ILE A 294 13.69 3.84 -37.34
CA ILE A 294 12.28 3.64 -37.00
C ILE A 294 12.18 2.86 -35.67
N THR A 295 12.56 3.51 -34.57
CA THR A 295 12.54 2.93 -33.22
C THR A 295 11.16 2.37 -32.83
N LYS A 296 10.08 2.93 -33.39
CA LYS A 296 8.70 2.46 -33.19
C LYS A 296 8.51 0.99 -33.60
N ALA A 297 9.27 0.48 -34.58
CA ALA A 297 9.22 -0.92 -34.97
C ALA A 297 9.67 -1.84 -33.83
N ALA A 298 10.76 -1.47 -33.14
CA ALA A 298 11.25 -2.20 -31.97
C ALA A 298 10.24 -2.14 -30.81
N THR A 299 9.62 -0.99 -30.56
CA THR A 299 8.57 -0.86 -29.54
C THR A 299 7.36 -1.74 -29.83
N LEU A 300 6.87 -1.76 -31.07
CA LEU A 300 5.73 -2.60 -31.47
C LEU A 300 6.07 -4.09 -31.42
N MET A 301 7.34 -4.45 -31.64
CA MET A 301 7.77 -5.84 -31.53
C MET A 301 7.58 -6.39 -30.12
N LEU A 302 7.72 -5.57 -29.07
CA LEU A 302 7.46 -6.01 -27.70
C LEU A 302 6.02 -6.52 -27.52
N THR A 303 5.04 -5.88 -28.17
CA THR A 303 3.65 -6.35 -28.17
C THR A 303 3.49 -7.67 -28.94
N VAL A 304 4.28 -7.88 -30.00
CA VAL A 304 4.32 -9.16 -30.72
C VAL A 304 4.91 -10.25 -29.85
N GLU A 305 6.00 -9.99 -29.13
CA GLU A 305 6.63 -10.96 -28.21
C GLU A 305 5.68 -11.34 -27.07
N LEU A 306 4.97 -10.35 -26.49
CA LEU A 306 3.95 -10.57 -25.47
C LEU A 306 2.91 -11.60 -25.93
N GLY A 307 2.33 -11.40 -27.12
CA GLY A 307 1.28 -12.27 -27.63
C GLY A 307 1.78 -13.60 -28.19
N SER A 308 3.02 -13.66 -28.67
CA SER A 308 3.57 -14.87 -29.30
C SER A 308 4.17 -15.87 -28.31
N GLY A 309 4.45 -15.45 -27.06
CA GLY A 309 5.19 -16.26 -26.10
C GLY A 309 6.66 -16.45 -26.47
N GLY A 310 7.26 -15.39 -27.02
CA GLY A 310 8.65 -15.40 -27.50
C GLY A 310 9.67 -15.61 -26.37
N ASP A 311 10.90 -15.97 -26.76
CA ASP A 311 12.05 -16.09 -25.86
C ASP A 311 12.37 -14.74 -25.18
N ARG A 312 12.72 -14.77 -23.89
CA ARG A 312 13.08 -13.58 -23.10
C ARG A 312 14.20 -12.80 -23.79
N ASP A 313 15.19 -13.50 -24.34
CA ASP A 313 16.33 -12.87 -25.01
C ASP A 313 15.92 -12.08 -26.26
N VAL A 314 14.91 -12.56 -26.98
CA VAL A 314 14.37 -11.87 -28.15
C VAL A 314 13.62 -10.62 -27.70
N MET A 315 12.79 -10.71 -26.65
CA MET A 315 12.11 -9.56 -26.06
C MET A 315 13.12 -8.51 -25.57
N GLU A 316 14.13 -8.92 -24.79
CA GLU A 316 15.15 -8.03 -24.25
C GLU A 316 15.95 -7.32 -25.35
N LYS A 317 16.29 -8.04 -26.44
CA LYS A 317 16.94 -7.44 -27.62
C LYS A 317 16.09 -6.34 -28.25
N TRP A 318 14.79 -6.54 -28.40
CA TRP A 318 13.90 -5.51 -28.95
C TRP A 318 13.67 -4.36 -27.98
N PHE A 319 13.64 -4.64 -26.67
CA PHE A 319 13.56 -3.62 -25.64
C PHE A 319 14.79 -2.72 -25.65
N GLU A 320 15.98 -3.33 -25.70
CA GLU A 320 17.25 -2.60 -25.79
C GLU A 320 17.29 -1.69 -27.03
N ARG A 321 16.90 -2.22 -28.20
CA ARG A 321 16.78 -1.44 -29.45
C ARG A 321 15.82 -0.26 -29.30
N ALA A 322 14.69 -0.46 -28.62
CA ALA A 322 13.71 0.60 -28.38
C ALA A 322 14.27 1.70 -27.48
N MET A 323 14.97 1.34 -26.40
CA MET A 323 15.52 2.29 -25.42
C MET A 323 16.80 3.00 -25.93
N GLN A 324 17.60 2.35 -26.77
CA GLN A 324 18.75 2.97 -27.45
C GLN A 324 18.30 4.00 -28.50
N GLY A 325 17.21 3.72 -29.21
CA GLY A 325 16.63 4.68 -30.16
C GLY A 325 15.94 5.85 -29.47
N ASP A 326 15.31 5.59 -28.32
CA ASP A 326 14.59 6.57 -27.52
C ASP A 326 14.67 6.24 -26.02
N SER A 327 15.53 6.95 -25.28
CA SER A 327 15.67 6.76 -23.82
C SER A 327 14.46 7.21 -22.99
N ASP A 328 13.51 7.94 -23.59
CA ASP A 328 12.25 8.38 -22.97
C ASP A 328 11.07 7.45 -23.31
N ASN A 329 11.33 6.29 -23.93
CA ASN A 329 10.30 5.41 -24.45
C ASN A 329 9.54 4.66 -23.34
N LEU A 330 8.65 5.39 -22.67
CA LEU A 330 7.77 4.86 -21.62
C LEU A 330 6.94 3.68 -22.14
N ALA A 331 6.47 3.75 -23.39
CA ALA A 331 5.67 2.68 -23.99
C ALA A 331 6.46 1.36 -24.13
N ALA A 332 7.77 1.41 -24.40
CA ALA A 332 8.61 0.21 -24.40
C ALA A 332 8.79 -0.37 -22.99
N CYS A 333 8.95 0.50 -21.98
CA CYS A 333 9.01 0.07 -20.59
C CYS A 333 7.69 -0.55 -20.12
N GLU A 334 6.55 0.06 -20.45
CA GLU A 334 5.22 -0.51 -20.16
C GLU A 334 5.01 -1.87 -20.85
N ALA A 335 5.41 -2.00 -22.12
CA ALA A 335 5.29 -3.27 -22.85
C ALA A 335 6.19 -4.37 -22.27
N LYS A 336 7.42 -4.04 -21.85
CA LYS A 336 8.29 -4.98 -21.13
C LYS A 336 7.69 -5.36 -19.77
N MET A 337 7.12 -4.39 -19.05
CA MET A 337 6.42 -4.63 -17.79
C MET A 337 5.20 -5.56 -17.98
N ASP A 338 4.44 -5.42 -19.06
CA ASP A 338 3.38 -6.36 -19.44
C ASP A 338 3.93 -7.77 -19.70
N TRP A 339 5.06 -7.89 -20.39
CA TRP A 339 5.69 -9.18 -20.67
C TRP A 339 6.16 -9.90 -19.40
N LEU A 340 6.75 -9.14 -18.47
CA LEU A 340 7.25 -9.64 -17.18
C LEU A 340 6.14 -9.82 -16.12
N ASP A 341 4.91 -9.41 -16.39
CA ASP A 341 3.78 -9.62 -15.48
C ASP A 341 3.53 -11.14 -15.29
N PRO A 342 3.35 -11.65 -14.06
CA PRO A 342 3.12 -13.08 -13.80
C PRO A 342 1.92 -13.70 -14.54
N LYS A 343 0.95 -12.90 -15.00
CA LYS A 343 -0.14 -13.40 -15.86
C LYS A 343 0.31 -13.77 -17.28
N TRP A 344 1.51 -13.37 -17.68
CA TRP A 344 2.12 -13.61 -18.98
C TRP A 344 3.34 -14.51 -18.84
N HIS A 345 4.57 -13.96 -18.97
CA HIS A 345 5.80 -14.76 -19.10
C HIS A 345 6.78 -14.60 -17.94
N GLY A 346 6.56 -13.62 -17.05
CA GLY A 346 7.49 -13.33 -15.96
C GLY A 346 7.10 -13.93 -14.61
N THR A 347 7.87 -13.55 -13.59
CA THR A 347 7.68 -13.91 -12.18
C THR A 347 7.45 -12.65 -11.34
N PRO A 348 6.88 -12.78 -10.12
CA PRO A 348 6.78 -11.65 -9.20
C PRO A 348 8.11 -10.90 -9.01
N GLU A 349 9.21 -11.65 -8.94
CA GLU A 349 10.56 -11.13 -8.77
C GLU A 349 11.04 -10.37 -10.01
N ASP A 350 10.78 -10.90 -11.22
CA ASP A 350 11.14 -10.21 -12.47
C ASP A 350 10.41 -8.86 -12.61
N LEU A 351 9.11 -8.85 -12.27
CA LEU A 351 8.28 -7.64 -12.36
C LEU A 351 8.75 -6.56 -11.38
N LEU A 352 9.05 -6.93 -10.13
CA LEU A 352 9.55 -5.99 -9.13
C LEU A 352 10.95 -5.47 -9.48
N ALA A 353 11.86 -6.37 -9.88
CA ALA A 353 13.23 -6.02 -10.27
C ALA A 353 13.23 -5.05 -11.45
N PHE A 354 12.37 -5.26 -12.44
CA PHE A 354 12.25 -4.31 -13.55
C PHE A 354 11.66 -2.96 -13.12
N GLY A 355 10.67 -2.95 -12.22
CA GLY A 355 10.18 -1.70 -11.61
C GLY A 355 11.29 -0.91 -10.91
N GLN A 356 12.17 -1.61 -10.18
CA GLN A 356 13.34 -1.00 -9.52
C GLN A 356 14.35 -0.47 -10.54
N ALA A 357 14.63 -1.23 -11.61
CA ALA A 357 15.47 -0.77 -12.71
C ALA A 357 14.89 0.49 -13.39
N CYS A 358 13.56 0.59 -13.52
CA CYS A 358 12.90 1.81 -14.01
C CYS A 358 13.12 3.01 -13.07
N ARG A 359 13.00 2.84 -11.74
CA ARG A 359 13.35 3.88 -10.76
C ARG A 359 14.78 4.36 -10.95
N ASP A 360 15.71 3.42 -11.08
CA ASP A 360 17.15 3.71 -11.10
C ASP A 360 17.61 4.48 -12.35
N THR A 361 16.77 4.53 -13.40
CA THR A 361 17.01 5.41 -14.56
C THR A 361 17.03 6.89 -14.21
N LYS A 362 16.32 7.29 -13.14
CA LYS A 362 16.09 8.70 -12.76
C LYS A 362 15.52 9.56 -13.90
N ASN A 363 14.89 8.93 -14.89
CA ASN A 363 14.28 9.63 -16.01
C ASN A 363 12.89 10.17 -15.61
N TRP A 364 12.90 11.13 -14.67
CA TRP A 364 11.70 11.74 -14.09
C TRP A 364 10.81 12.40 -15.16
N ARG A 365 11.43 12.92 -16.22
CA ARG A 365 10.73 13.63 -17.29
C ARG A 365 9.77 12.72 -18.06
N SER A 366 10.21 11.52 -18.44
CA SER A 366 9.40 10.53 -19.15
C SER A 366 8.38 9.84 -18.24
N GLY A 367 8.62 9.82 -16.93
CA GLY A 367 7.79 9.12 -15.96
C GLY A 367 8.12 7.62 -15.83
N ILE A 368 9.18 7.15 -16.47
CA ILE A 368 9.66 5.76 -16.35
C ILE A 368 9.82 5.34 -14.87
N PRO A 369 10.41 6.15 -13.95
CA PRO A 369 10.53 5.77 -12.54
C PRO A 369 9.21 5.43 -11.83
N LEU A 370 8.08 6.00 -12.27
CA LEU A 370 6.77 5.71 -11.66
C LEU A 370 6.29 4.28 -11.92
N LEU A 371 6.92 3.57 -12.86
CA LEU A 371 6.58 2.17 -13.13
C LEU A 371 6.87 1.24 -11.94
N LEU A 372 7.71 1.63 -10.98
CA LEU A 372 7.87 0.88 -9.73
C LEU A 372 6.55 0.77 -8.95
N ALA A 373 5.79 1.85 -8.84
CA ALA A 373 4.47 1.83 -8.20
C ALA A 373 3.46 0.97 -8.99
N ASN A 374 3.57 0.97 -10.32
CA ASN A 374 2.76 0.11 -11.19
C ASN A 374 3.10 -1.37 -10.99
N ALA A 375 4.39 -1.71 -10.83
CA ALA A 375 4.83 -3.06 -10.49
C ALA A 375 4.20 -3.55 -9.18
N HIS A 376 4.28 -2.76 -8.09
CA HIS A 376 3.61 -3.08 -6.82
C HIS A 376 2.09 -3.27 -7.00
N PHE A 377 1.45 -2.41 -7.79
CA PHE A 377 0.02 -2.55 -8.07
C PHE A 377 -0.31 -3.87 -8.73
N ARG A 378 0.40 -4.23 -9.80
CA ARG A 378 0.21 -5.48 -10.54
C ARG A 378 0.48 -6.71 -9.68
N LEU A 379 1.54 -6.69 -8.86
CA LEU A 379 1.84 -7.76 -7.90
C LEU A 379 0.68 -7.98 -6.93
N SER A 380 0.08 -6.90 -6.42
CA SER A 380 -1.09 -7.03 -5.55
C SER A 380 -2.27 -7.72 -6.23
N LEU A 381 -2.44 -7.59 -7.55
CA LEU A 381 -3.56 -8.23 -8.26
C LEU A 381 -3.48 -9.76 -8.25
N HIS A 382 -2.28 -10.31 -8.08
CA HIS A 382 -2.01 -11.75 -7.96
C HIS A 382 -2.22 -12.31 -6.55
N LEU A 383 -2.40 -11.43 -5.56
CA LEU A 383 -2.66 -11.81 -4.17
C LEU A 383 -4.16 -11.96 -3.89
N ALA A 384 -4.50 -12.81 -2.91
CA ALA A 384 -5.86 -12.90 -2.40
C ALA A 384 -6.29 -11.55 -1.79
N PRO A 385 -7.58 -11.18 -1.81
CA PRO A 385 -8.02 -9.87 -1.34
C PRO A 385 -7.55 -9.48 0.07
N ALA A 386 -7.45 -10.44 1.00
CA ALA A 386 -6.94 -10.21 2.35
C ALA A 386 -5.44 -9.87 2.38
N ASP A 387 -4.66 -10.48 1.50
CA ASP A 387 -3.20 -10.31 1.44
C ASP A 387 -2.80 -9.04 0.69
N ARG A 388 -3.67 -8.50 -0.19
CA ARG A 388 -3.45 -7.21 -0.87
C ARG A 388 -3.30 -6.07 0.11
N GLN A 389 -4.16 -6.04 1.13
CA GLN A 389 -4.10 -5.02 2.15
C GLN A 389 -2.77 -5.12 2.90
N VAL A 390 -2.41 -6.32 3.38
CA VAL A 390 -1.14 -6.58 4.05
C VAL A 390 0.05 -6.15 3.18
N TYR A 391 0.04 -6.50 1.90
CA TYR A 391 1.09 -6.13 0.94
C TYR A 391 1.27 -4.61 0.82
N PHE A 392 0.20 -3.85 0.59
CA PHE A 392 0.31 -2.40 0.46
C PHE A 392 0.63 -1.69 1.78
N HIS A 393 0.22 -2.24 2.92
CA HIS A 393 0.54 -1.70 4.25
C HIS A 393 1.99 -2.01 4.66
N SER A 394 2.72 -2.82 3.89
CA SER A 394 4.15 -3.03 4.13
C SER A 394 4.95 -1.74 3.93
N SER A 395 5.85 -1.47 4.88
CA SER A 395 6.71 -0.29 4.88
C SER A 395 7.60 -0.20 3.63
N LYS A 396 8.04 -1.34 3.09
CA LYS A 396 8.81 -1.43 1.83
C LYS A 396 8.00 -0.90 0.64
N THR A 397 6.77 -1.38 0.46
CA THR A 397 5.91 -0.96 -0.65
C THR A 397 5.60 0.53 -0.54
N TRP A 398 5.31 1.03 0.67
CA TRP A 398 5.11 2.45 0.88
C TRP A 398 6.35 3.28 0.55
N ARG A 399 7.53 2.86 1.01
CA ARG A 399 8.80 3.56 0.75
C ARG A 399 9.08 3.69 -0.74
N ASP A 400 8.99 2.57 -1.48
CA ASP A 400 9.24 2.51 -2.93
C ASP A 400 8.28 3.44 -3.69
N ILE A 401 6.99 3.45 -3.33
CA ILE A 401 5.97 4.31 -3.94
C ILE A 401 6.20 5.79 -3.57
N LYS A 402 6.42 6.10 -2.28
CA LYS A 402 6.59 7.46 -1.78
C LYS A 402 7.79 8.13 -2.44
N GLU A 403 8.93 7.43 -2.50
CA GLU A 403 10.17 7.95 -3.08
C GLU A 403 9.98 8.35 -4.54
N VAL A 404 9.44 7.47 -5.39
CA VAL A 404 9.31 7.76 -6.83
C VAL A 404 8.30 8.88 -7.10
N TYR A 405 7.21 8.95 -6.33
CA TYR A 405 6.22 10.00 -6.52
C TYR A 405 6.67 11.35 -5.95
N GLU A 406 7.25 11.41 -4.75
CA GLU A 406 7.75 12.69 -4.21
C GLU A 406 8.82 13.31 -5.11
N GLU A 407 9.76 12.50 -5.59
CA GLU A 407 10.83 12.97 -6.47
C GLU A 407 10.29 13.40 -7.84
N PHE A 408 9.36 12.65 -8.42
CA PHE A 408 8.70 13.03 -9.68
C PHE A 408 7.90 14.32 -9.54
N LEU A 409 7.16 14.49 -8.44
CA LEU A 409 6.35 15.68 -8.17
C LEU A 409 7.22 16.92 -7.87
N ALA A 410 8.48 16.74 -7.46
CA ALA A 410 9.45 17.82 -7.30
C ALA A 410 10.05 18.29 -8.64
N HIS A 411 10.27 17.37 -9.58
CA HIS A 411 10.91 17.65 -10.88
C HIS A 411 9.94 18.11 -11.98
N LYS A 412 8.63 17.92 -11.79
CA LYS A 412 7.63 18.20 -12.81
C LYS A 412 6.45 18.87 -12.16
N THR A 413 5.91 19.94 -12.78
CA THR A 413 4.58 20.43 -12.39
C THR A 413 3.58 19.28 -12.60
N PRO A 414 2.98 18.72 -11.54
CA PRO A 414 2.27 17.45 -11.66
C PRO A 414 1.06 17.59 -12.57
N ASN A 415 0.90 16.69 -13.53
CA ASN A 415 -0.38 16.59 -14.21
C ASN A 415 -1.40 15.97 -13.23
N GLN A 416 -2.68 16.30 -13.44
CA GLN A 416 -3.78 15.87 -12.59
C GLN A 416 -3.82 14.35 -12.39
N ARG A 417 -3.40 13.57 -13.40
CA ARG A 417 -3.38 12.11 -13.37
C ARG A 417 -2.35 11.57 -12.39
N GLN A 418 -1.09 11.99 -12.45
CA GLN A 418 -0.06 11.46 -11.55
C GLN A 418 -0.34 11.77 -10.08
N ARG A 419 -0.85 12.96 -9.78
CA ARG A 419 -1.26 13.29 -8.40
C ARG A 419 -2.49 12.48 -7.97
N SER A 420 -3.42 12.19 -8.88
CA SER A 420 -4.56 11.31 -8.61
C SER A 420 -4.12 9.87 -8.31
N GLU A 421 -3.16 9.35 -9.08
CA GLU A 421 -2.56 8.03 -8.83
C GLU A 421 -1.80 8.00 -7.50
N PHE A 422 -1.03 9.04 -7.17
CA PHE A 422 -0.35 9.11 -5.88
C PHE A 422 -1.34 9.13 -4.71
N ALA A 423 -2.42 9.91 -4.81
CA ALA A 423 -3.48 9.94 -3.79
C ALA A 423 -4.12 8.56 -3.58
N LEU A 424 -4.35 7.81 -4.67
CA LEU A 424 -4.80 6.41 -4.62
C LEU A 424 -3.78 5.51 -3.93
N TYR A 425 -2.50 5.59 -4.28
CA TYR A 425 -1.48 4.75 -3.67
C TYR A 425 -1.30 5.03 -2.18
N CYS A 426 -1.30 6.30 -1.76
CA CYS A 426 -1.32 6.67 -0.34
C CYS A 426 -2.51 6.02 0.39
N PHE A 427 -3.69 5.97 -0.24
CA PHE A 427 -4.86 5.31 0.34
C PHE A 427 -4.67 3.79 0.45
N LEU A 428 -4.20 3.14 -0.63
CA LEU A 428 -3.97 1.69 -0.65
C LEU A 428 -2.95 1.27 0.41
N CYS A 429 -1.92 2.08 0.63
CA CYS A 429 -0.89 1.86 1.65
C CYS A 429 -1.32 2.23 3.09
N GLY A 430 -2.57 2.69 3.30
CA GLY A 430 -3.05 3.08 4.63
C GLY A 430 -2.57 4.46 5.12
N HIS A 431 -1.85 5.22 4.28
CA HIS A 431 -1.39 6.58 4.57
C HIS A 431 -2.49 7.61 4.27
N TYR A 432 -3.61 7.51 4.98
CA TYR A 432 -4.79 8.35 4.78
C TYR A 432 -4.52 9.86 4.91
N PRO A 433 -3.67 10.35 5.85
CA PRO A 433 -3.30 11.77 5.91
C PRO A 433 -2.69 12.31 4.63
N GLU A 434 -1.70 11.59 4.08
CA GLU A 434 -1.05 12.00 2.83
C GLU A 434 -2.02 11.85 1.65
N SER A 435 -2.82 10.77 1.62
CA SER A 435 -3.86 10.58 0.60
C SER A 435 -4.84 11.76 0.55
N LYS A 436 -5.36 12.17 1.71
CA LYS A 436 -6.27 13.31 1.81
C LYS A 436 -5.59 14.59 1.34
N LYS A 437 -4.37 14.86 1.78
CA LYS A 437 -3.59 16.03 1.34
C LYS A 437 -3.45 16.08 -0.18
N GLN A 438 -3.12 14.96 -0.83
CA GLN A 438 -3.03 14.90 -2.30
C GLN A 438 -4.39 15.12 -2.97
N PHE A 439 -5.48 14.58 -2.41
CA PHE A 439 -6.83 14.86 -2.89
C PHE A 439 -7.28 16.31 -2.71
N ASP A 440 -6.92 16.96 -1.60
CA ASP A 440 -7.21 18.37 -1.35
C ASP A 440 -6.46 19.26 -2.35
N LEU A 441 -5.19 18.95 -2.64
CA LEU A 441 -4.39 19.64 -3.67
C LEU A 441 -4.98 19.48 -5.08
N LEU A 442 -5.65 18.36 -5.36
CA LEU A 442 -6.35 18.16 -6.63
C LEU A 442 -7.65 18.97 -6.72
N GLY A 443 -8.41 19.07 -5.63
CA GLY A 443 -9.73 19.70 -5.64
C GLY A 443 -10.65 19.12 -6.72
N ASP A 444 -11.17 19.97 -7.60
CA ASP A 444 -12.02 19.59 -8.73
C ASP A 444 -11.25 19.01 -9.93
N SER A 445 -9.92 19.07 -9.88
CA SER A 445 -9.02 18.53 -10.91
C SER A 445 -8.77 17.03 -10.76
N LEU A 446 -9.53 16.32 -9.93
CA LEU A 446 -9.43 14.86 -9.77
C LEU A 446 -9.83 14.15 -11.07
N VAL A 447 -9.00 13.21 -11.53
CA VAL A 447 -9.24 12.42 -12.73
C VAL A 447 -9.22 10.91 -12.46
N ALA A 448 -9.75 10.13 -13.40
CA ALA A 448 -9.61 8.68 -13.39
C ALA A 448 -8.14 8.25 -13.54
N THR A 449 -7.79 7.09 -12.98
CA THR A 449 -6.49 6.44 -13.17
C THR A 449 -6.61 5.33 -14.21
N SER A 450 -5.49 4.69 -14.57
CA SER A 450 -5.48 3.52 -15.47
C SER A 450 -6.31 2.35 -14.93
N SER A 451 -6.49 2.27 -13.60
CA SER A 451 -7.11 1.12 -12.93
C SER A 451 -8.41 1.46 -12.20
N TYR A 452 -8.71 2.75 -11.97
CA TYR A 452 -9.89 3.21 -11.25
C TYR A 452 -10.62 4.30 -12.01
N SER A 453 -11.94 4.13 -12.16
CA SER A 453 -12.81 5.15 -12.75
C SER A 453 -12.84 6.42 -11.90
N LEU A 454 -13.25 7.55 -12.50
CA LEU A 454 -13.41 8.81 -11.75
C LEU A 454 -14.37 8.65 -10.56
N ASP A 455 -15.44 7.88 -10.71
CA ASP A 455 -16.39 7.63 -9.61
C ASP A 455 -15.76 6.79 -8.50
N ALA A 456 -14.93 5.80 -8.85
CA ALA A 456 -14.18 5.04 -7.86
C ALA A 456 -13.18 5.95 -7.13
N MET A 457 -12.48 6.82 -7.85
CA MET A 457 -11.56 7.80 -7.27
C MET A 457 -12.27 8.79 -6.34
N LYS A 458 -13.46 9.29 -6.71
CA LYS A 458 -14.29 10.14 -5.84
C LYS A 458 -14.71 9.42 -4.56
N LYS A 459 -15.07 8.13 -4.64
CA LYS A 459 -15.36 7.30 -3.47
C LYS A 459 -14.14 7.13 -2.59
N ILE A 460 -12.97 6.85 -3.16
CA ILE A 460 -11.71 6.72 -2.42
C ILE A 460 -11.35 8.03 -1.72
N ARG A 461 -11.54 9.19 -2.36
CA ARG A 461 -11.36 10.50 -1.72
C ARG A 461 -12.28 10.69 -0.49
N ALA A 462 -13.55 10.29 -0.61
CA ALA A 462 -14.48 10.33 0.51
C ALA A 462 -14.04 9.38 1.63
N LEU A 463 -13.63 8.15 1.30
CA LEU A 463 -13.12 7.17 2.26
C LEU A 463 -11.84 7.67 2.95
N ALA A 464 -10.89 8.27 2.23
CA ALA A 464 -9.68 8.84 2.82
C ALA A 464 -10.04 9.93 3.86
N THR A 465 -11.06 10.74 3.58
CA THR A 465 -11.57 11.74 4.51
C THR A 465 -12.27 11.10 5.71
N GLU A 466 -13.07 10.05 5.49
CA GLU A 466 -13.74 9.30 6.56
C GLU A 466 -12.75 8.60 7.50
N GLN A 467 -11.66 8.02 6.96
CA GLN A 467 -10.61 7.41 7.77
C GLN A 467 -9.84 8.43 8.63
N MET A 468 -9.83 9.70 8.22
CA MET A 468 -9.27 10.82 8.99
C MET A 468 -10.28 11.51 9.90
N ALA A 469 -11.58 11.34 9.65
CA ALA A 469 -12.58 11.89 10.53
C ALA A 469 -12.38 11.23 11.91
N PRO A 470 -12.42 12.00 13.02
CA PRO A 470 -12.52 11.39 14.32
C PRO A 470 -13.72 10.45 14.23
N LYS A 471 -13.47 9.13 14.31
CA LYS A 471 -14.55 8.16 14.26
C LYS A 471 -15.56 8.63 15.29
N PRO A 472 -16.81 8.95 14.90
CA PRO A 472 -17.86 9.08 15.90
C PRO A 472 -17.75 7.83 16.76
N ALA A 473 -17.80 7.96 18.08
CA ALA A 473 -18.00 6.81 18.94
C ALA A 473 -19.20 6.06 18.36
N ASP A 474 -18.95 4.96 17.66
CA ASP A 474 -19.99 4.15 17.04
C ASP A 474 -20.71 3.48 18.19
N THR A 475 -21.71 4.17 18.74
CA THR A 475 -22.55 3.66 19.81
C THR A 475 -23.69 2.83 19.23
N GLY A 476 -23.49 2.12 18.11
CA GLY A 476 -24.28 0.92 17.77
C GLY A 476 -24.33 -0.13 18.90
N LEU A 477 -23.63 0.15 20.00
CA LEU A 477 -23.84 -0.35 21.34
C LEU A 477 -25.32 -0.37 21.78
N PRO A 478 -25.81 -1.49 22.30
CA PRO A 478 -27.04 -1.48 23.09
C PRO A 478 -26.83 -0.60 24.33
N PRO A 479 -27.91 -0.08 24.95
CA PRO A 479 -27.81 0.65 26.21
C PRO A 479 -27.00 -0.17 27.21
N ALA A 480 -25.95 0.43 27.76
CA ALA A 480 -25.13 -0.24 28.76
C ALA A 480 -26.02 -0.60 29.97
N PRO A 481 -25.97 -1.84 30.47
CA PRO A 481 -26.70 -2.21 31.67
C PRO A 481 -26.31 -1.30 32.84
N LYS A 482 -27.23 -1.11 33.78
CA LYS A 482 -26.94 -0.37 35.02
C LYS A 482 -25.66 -0.91 35.69
N GLY A 483 -24.78 -0.01 36.14
CA GLY A 483 -23.45 -0.34 36.66
C GLY A 483 -22.34 -0.54 35.62
N PHE A 484 -22.60 -0.35 34.33
CA PHE A 484 -21.59 -0.34 33.28
C PHE A 484 -21.66 1.00 32.54
N THR A 485 -20.70 1.88 32.78
CA THR A 485 -20.66 3.21 32.15
C THR A 485 -19.55 3.25 31.10
N PRO A 486 -19.81 3.60 29.83
CA PRO A 486 -18.75 3.81 28.85
C PRO A 486 -17.70 4.79 29.37
N LEU A 487 -16.42 4.43 29.19
CA LEU A 487 -15.31 5.28 29.59
C LEU A 487 -15.37 6.61 28.84
N SER A 488 -15.21 7.69 29.59
CA SER A 488 -14.98 9.03 29.06
C SER A 488 -13.94 9.69 29.95
N LEU A 489 -12.72 9.78 29.44
CA LEU A 489 -11.57 10.29 30.18
C LEU A 489 -10.93 11.43 29.40
N GLU A 490 -11.03 12.64 29.93
CA GLU A 490 -10.38 13.80 29.32
C GLU A 490 -8.85 13.63 29.35
N TRP A 491 -8.18 14.14 28.32
CA TRP A 491 -6.73 14.18 28.30
C TRP A 491 -6.21 15.48 27.70
N ASP A 492 -5.00 15.84 28.12
CA ASP A 492 -4.20 16.92 27.58
C ASP A 492 -2.76 16.49 27.34
N ASP A 493 -1.97 17.33 26.68
CA ASP A 493 -0.54 17.11 26.50
C ASP A 493 0.29 18.40 26.66
N PRO A 494 1.62 18.30 26.81
CA PRO A 494 2.49 19.48 26.97
C PRO A 494 2.50 20.46 25.80
N SER A 495 2.03 20.05 24.61
CA SER A 495 1.90 20.93 23.43
C SER A 495 0.60 21.73 23.44
N GLY A 496 -0.34 21.39 24.32
CA GLY A 496 -1.67 21.99 24.42
C GLY A 496 -2.74 21.27 23.61
N GLU A 497 -2.47 20.08 23.07
CA GLU A 497 -3.50 19.24 22.46
C GLU A 497 -4.36 18.63 23.56
N THR A 498 -5.66 18.49 23.29
CA THR A 498 -6.63 17.94 24.23
C THR A 498 -7.58 16.98 23.52
N GLY A 499 -8.11 16.00 24.24
CA GLY A 499 -9.14 15.12 23.72
C GLY A 499 -9.86 14.32 24.79
N VAL A 500 -10.61 13.30 24.36
CA VAL A 500 -11.31 12.37 25.24
C VAL A 500 -10.99 10.94 24.84
N LEU A 501 -10.44 10.16 25.78
CA LEU A 501 -10.26 8.73 25.66
C LEU A 501 -11.56 8.02 25.98
N THR A 502 -12.07 7.26 25.00
CA THR A 502 -13.24 6.39 25.15
C THR A 502 -12.86 4.90 25.19
N SER A 503 -11.57 4.60 25.07
CA SER A 503 -11.03 3.25 25.03
C SER A 503 -9.57 3.21 25.48
N LEU A 504 -9.06 2.02 25.77
CA LEU A 504 -7.66 1.72 26.06
C LEU A 504 -7.31 0.28 25.67
N ASN A 505 -6.03 0.02 25.47
CA ASN A 505 -5.46 -1.31 25.21
C ASN A 505 -4.98 -1.99 26.49
N GLU A 506 -4.42 -1.23 27.43
CA GLU A 506 -3.86 -1.73 28.68
C GLU A 506 -3.91 -0.64 29.76
N CYS A 507 -4.01 -1.05 31.02
CA CYS A 507 -3.96 -0.15 32.18
C CYS A 507 -3.11 -0.78 33.29
N LEU A 508 -1.99 -0.13 33.62
CA LEU A 508 -1.15 -0.49 34.75
C LEU A 508 -1.50 0.38 35.95
N SER A 509 -2.05 -0.25 37.00
CA SER A 509 -2.28 0.46 38.25
C SER A 509 -1.05 0.51 39.13
N ILE A 510 -0.70 1.71 39.60
CA ILE A 510 0.50 1.92 40.42
C ILE A 510 0.11 2.41 41.83
N SER A 511 -0.64 3.50 41.92
CA SER A 511 -1.02 4.12 43.21
C SER A 511 -2.31 4.94 43.08
N ASP A 512 -2.78 5.50 44.20
CA ASP A 512 -3.88 6.46 44.24
C ASP A 512 -3.60 7.78 43.50
N LYS A 513 -2.34 8.00 43.08
CA LYS A 513 -1.87 9.24 42.44
C LYS A 513 -1.35 9.05 41.02
N LEU A 514 -1.16 7.80 40.59
CA LEU A 514 -0.55 7.48 39.32
C LEU A 514 -1.08 6.13 38.84
N ASP A 515 -1.63 6.11 37.64
CA ASP A 515 -1.85 4.92 36.82
C ASP A 515 -1.35 5.21 35.39
N VAL A 516 -1.06 4.18 34.61
CA VAL A 516 -0.59 4.31 33.21
C VAL A 516 -1.63 3.72 32.29
N ILE A 517 -2.01 4.45 31.25
CA ILE A 517 -2.98 4.01 30.25
C ILE A 517 -2.28 3.96 28.89
N LEU A 518 -2.43 2.83 28.20
CA LEU A 518 -1.96 2.67 26.83
C LEU A 518 -3.15 2.66 25.89
N PHE A 519 -3.12 3.44 24.82
CA PHE A 519 -4.13 3.39 23.76
C PHE A 519 -3.49 3.64 22.40
N HIS A 520 -3.67 2.70 21.47
CA HIS A 520 -3.02 2.70 20.16
C HIS A 520 -1.50 2.92 20.25
N LYS A 521 -1.05 4.13 19.89
CA LYS A 521 0.35 4.55 19.83
C LYS A 521 0.68 5.65 20.85
N ASP A 522 -0.23 5.87 21.79
CA ASP A 522 -0.17 6.90 22.80
C ASP A 522 0.00 6.29 24.20
N ILE A 523 0.86 6.91 25.02
CA ILE A 523 1.05 6.58 26.43
C ILE A 523 0.56 7.75 27.26
N PHE A 524 -0.34 7.46 28.20
CA PHE A 524 -0.93 8.45 29.09
C PHE A 524 -0.60 8.14 30.55
N LEU A 525 -0.34 9.20 31.32
CA LEU A 525 -0.26 9.15 32.77
C LEU A 525 -1.53 9.73 33.37
N LEU A 526 -2.25 8.91 34.14
CA LEU A 526 -3.38 9.39 34.92
C LEU A 526 -2.86 9.89 36.26
N LYS A 527 -2.64 11.21 36.36
CA LYS A 527 -2.24 11.89 37.60
C LYS A 527 -3.49 12.41 38.32
N LYS A 528 -3.35 12.70 39.62
CA LYS A 528 -4.46 13.12 40.51
C LYS A 528 -5.37 14.17 39.85
N GLY A 529 -6.58 13.75 39.49
CA GLY A 529 -7.63 14.66 38.99
C GLY A 529 -8.23 14.30 37.63
N LYS A 530 -8.63 13.04 37.38
CA LYS A 530 -9.46 12.56 36.24
C LYS A 530 -9.08 12.99 34.81
N THR A 531 -8.03 13.76 34.61
CA THR A 531 -7.49 14.14 33.31
C THR A 531 -6.18 13.39 33.12
N ALA A 532 -6.08 12.66 32.01
CA ALA A 532 -4.88 11.93 31.65
C ALA A 532 -3.91 12.83 30.88
N VAL A 533 -2.61 12.74 31.17
CA VAL A 533 -1.59 13.51 30.45
C VAL A 533 -0.94 12.60 29.42
N ARG A 534 -1.02 12.95 28.13
CA ARG A 534 -0.28 12.23 27.08
C ARG A 534 1.19 12.61 27.15
N VAL A 535 2.03 11.61 27.43
CA VAL A 535 3.49 11.81 27.59
C VAL A 535 4.29 11.25 26.42
N TYR A 536 3.67 10.44 25.57
CA TYR A 536 4.30 9.89 24.37
C TYR A 536 3.27 9.70 23.26
N HIS A 537 3.67 10.03 22.04
CA HIS A 537 2.96 9.78 20.79
C HIS A 537 3.98 9.37 19.72
N ASP A 538 3.65 8.40 18.87
CA ASP A 538 4.41 8.09 17.66
C ASP A 538 3.72 8.70 16.43
N ASP A 539 4.34 9.66 15.76
CA ASP A 539 3.75 10.43 14.65
C ASP A 539 4.01 9.82 13.26
N GLY A 540 4.89 8.83 13.14
CA GLY A 540 5.43 8.40 11.85
C GLY A 540 5.42 6.90 11.58
N ARG A 541 5.26 6.05 12.60
CA ARG A 541 5.45 4.59 12.48
C ARG A 541 4.21 3.81 12.87
N TYR A 542 4.07 2.61 12.30
CA TYR A 542 3.06 1.67 12.75
C TYR A 542 3.59 0.90 13.97
N VAL A 543 3.27 1.40 15.16
CA VAL A 543 3.74 0.84 16.43
C VAL A 543 2.65 0.10 17.21
N ARG A 544 3.09 -0.91 17.97
CA ARG A 544 2.29 -1.62 18.96
C ARG A 544 2.95 -1.48 20.33
N LEU A 545 2.21 -0.93 21.28
CA LEU A 545 2.62 -0.85 22.68
C LEU A 545 2.33 -2.18 23.37
N GLU A 546 3.33 -2.75 24.06
CA GLU A 546 3.20 -3.96 24.87
C GLU A 546 3.00 -3.59 26.35
N PRO A 547 2.54 -4.53 27.22
CA PRO A 547 2.24 -4.22 28.60
C PRO A 547 3.41 -3.55 29.36
N PRO A 548 3.16 -2.46 30.10
CA PRO A 548 4.21 -1.69 30.75
C PRO A 548 4.52 -2.25 32.14
N CYS A 549 5.67 -1.88 32.72
CA CYS A 549 5.94 -2.09 34.13
C CYS A 549 6.41 -0.80 34.83
N TYR A 550 6.25 -0.75 36.15
CA TYR A 550 6.76 0.33 36.99
C TYR A 550 7.82 -0.22 37.94
N ASP A 551 9.01 0.36 37.91
CA ASP A 551 10.15 -0.13 38.67
C ASP A 551 10.30 0.47 40.08
N GLY A 552 9.37 1.37 40.45
CA GLY A 552 9.44 2.17 41.69
C GLY A 552 9.85 3.63 41.45
N ARG A 553 10.28 3.97 40.22
CA ARG A 553 10.57 5.35 39.80
C ARG A 553 10.11 5.62 38.37
N TYR A 554 10.52 4.81 37.41
CA TYR A 554 10.20 4.97 35.99
C TYR A 554 9.14 3.98 35.53
N VAL A 555 8.34 4.42 34.56
CA VAL A 555 7.47 3.56 33.77
C VAL A 555 8.22 3.11 32.52
N TRP A 556 8.22 1.80 32.28
CA TRP A 556 8.89 1.19 31.14
C TRP A 556 7.85 0.58 30.21
N VAL A 557 7.80 1.05 28.98
CA VAL A 557 6.82 0.61 27.97
C VAL A 557 7.56 0.02 26.77
N PRO A 558 7.42 -1.30 26.49
CA PRO A 558 7.99 -1.86 25.28
C PRO A 558 7.17 -1.44 24.06
N VAL A 559 7.89 -1.05 23.01
CA VAL A 559 7.33 -0.61 21.74
C VAL A 559 7.86 -1.51 20.65
N ARG A 560 6.94 -2.08 19.89
CA ARG A 560 7.24 -2.77 18.64
C ARG A 560 6.87 -1.89 17.48
N SER A 561 7.64 -1.96 16.41
CA SER A 561 7.36 -1.32 15.14
C SER A 561 7.44 -2.37 14.02
N GLU A 562 6.72 -2.14 12.93
CA GLU A 562 6.95 -2.85 11.67
C GLU A 562 8.05 -2.17 10.83
N ASP A 563 8.36 -0.93 11.16
CA ASP A 563 9.32 -0.08 10.45
C ASP A 563 10.73 -0.13 11.07
N ASP A 564 10.82 -0.39 12.37
CA ASP A 564 12.05 -0.30 13.16
C ASP A 564 12.23 -1.49 14.13
N PRO A 565 13.47 -1.80 14.55
CA PRO A 565 13.72 -2.73 15.64
C PRO A 565 12.98 -2.31 16.93
N PRO A 566 12.48 -3.26 17.75
CA PRO A 566 11.79 -2.92 18.98
C PRO A 566 12.67 -2.13 19.96
N PHE A 567 12.03 -1.28 20.76
CA PHE A 567 12.68 -0.42 21.76
C PHE A 567 11.82 -0.29 23.01
N LEU A 568 12.38 0.28 24.08
CA LEU A 568 11.67 0.64 25.29
C LEU A 568 11.51 2.16 25.35
N VAL A 569 10.32 2.64 25.74
CA VAL A 569 10.13 4.02 26.21
C VAL A 569 10.24 4.01 27.74
N VAL A 570 11.07 4.90 28.28
CA VAL A 570 11.29 5.10 29.71
C VAL A 570 10.72 6.44 30.09
N ILE A 571 9.80 6.47 31.05
CA ILE A 571 9.05 7.68 31.42
C ILE A 571 9.28 7.95 32.90
N ASP A 572 9.67 9.18 33.23
CA ASP A 572 9.66 9.65 34.62
C ASP A 572 8.31 10.33 34.92
N PRO A 573 7.40 9.67 35.65
CA PRO A 573 6.09 10.23 35.95
C PRO A 573 6.14 11.46 36.87
N ALA A 574 7.27 11.74 37.52
CA ALA A 574 7.43 12.96 38.32
C ALA A 574 7.71 14.20 37.47
N THR A 575 8.35 14.03 36.30
CA THR A 575 8.79 15.14 35.43
C THR A 575 8.19 15.13 34.03
N ASP A 576 7.45 14.07 33.68
CA ASP A 576 6.90 13.80 32.33
C ASP A 576 7.96 13.65 31.23
N GLN A 577 9.23 13.52 31.61
CA GLN A 577 10.30 13.30 30.66
C GLN A 577 10.31 11.86 30.15
N THR A 578 10.62 11.71 28.87
CA THR A 578 10.70 10.42 28.17
C THR A 578 12.07 10.19 27.55
N TRP A 579 12.55 8.97 27.62
CA TRP A 579 13.76 8.48 26.94
C TRP A 579 13.45 7.17 26.23
N THR A 580 14.37 6.72 25.37
CA THR A 580 14.27 5.42 24.70
C THR A 580 15.47 4.54 25.01
N VAL A 581 15.29 3.21 25.06
CA VAL A 581 16.37 2.22 25.01
C VAL A 581 16.18 1.37 23.77
N ALA A 582 17.10 1.43 22.82
CA ALA A 582 16.97 0.82 21.50
C ALA A 582 18.19 -0.05 21.13
N ILE A 583 18.21 -0.56 19.89
CA ILE A 583 19.33 -1.36 19.35
C ILE A 583 20.69 -0.66 19.51
N GLY A 584 20.75 0.66 19.31
CA GLY A 584 21.98 1.45 19.46
C GLY A 584 22.49 1.55 20.91
N ASP A 585 21.65 1.23 21.89
CA ASP A 585 22.01 1.17 23.30
C ASP A 585 22.45 -0.26 23.75
N GLY A 586 22.48 -1.22 22.82
CA GLY A 586 22.95 -2.58 23.06
C GLY A 586 21.85 -3.65 23.17
N LEU A 587 20.58 -3.31 22.90
CA LEU A 587 19.54 -4.34 22.79
C LEU A 587 19.84 -5.27 21.59
N PRO A 588 19.86 -6.60 21.75
CA PRO A 588 20.30 -7.54 20.72
C PRO A 588 19.17 -7.85 19.71
N PHE A 589 18.59 -6.79 19.15
CA PHE A 589 17.77 -6.85 17.95
C PHE A 589 18.64 -6.70 16.70
N LYS A 590 18.04 -6.99 15.55
CA LYS A 590 18.67 -6.75 14.25
C LYS A 590 18.03 -5.55 13.57
N PRO A 591 18.78 -4.80 12.74
CA PRO A 591 18.22 -3.79 11.85
C PRO A 591 17.09 -4.36 10.99
N GLN A 592 16.07 -3.55 10.71
CA GLN A 592 14.85 -4.02 10.04
C GLN A 592 15.11 -4.41 8.57
N ASP A 593 16.08 -3.79 7.91
CA ASP A 593 16.55 -4.10 6.55
C ASP A 593 17.32 -5.43 6.45
N GLU A 594 17.79 -5.97 7.57
CA GLU A 594 18.39 -7.31 7.65
C GLU A 594 17.35 -8.43 7.95
N MET A 595 16.07 -8.08 8.07
CA MET A 595 15.00 -9.03 8.39
C MET A 595 14.43 -9.72 7.14
N PRO A 596 14.15 -11.03 7.20
CA PRO A 596 13.38 -11.70 6.15
C PRO A 596 11.97 -11.09 6.07
N GLU A 597 11.32 -11.19 4.91
CA GLU A 597 10.07 -10.47 4.58
C GLU A 597 8.91 -10.69 5.57
N ASP A 598 8.91 -11.78 6.36
CA ASP A 598 7.87 -12.12 7.37
C ASP A 598 8.38 -12.10 8.84
N GLY A 599 9.58 -11.56 9.10
CA GLY A 599 10.24 -11.65 10.41
C GLY A 599 9.79 -10.58 11.42
N ALA A 600 8.84 -10.91 12.32
CA ALA A 600 8.49 -10.03 13.44
C ALA A 600 9.46 -10.17 14.64
N GLN A 601 9.90 -9.04 15.19
CA GLN A 601 10.69 -8.98 16.43
C GLN A 601 9.79 -8.70 17.64
N PHE A 602 10.04 -9.37 18.76
CA PHE A 602 9.21 -9.29 19.98
C PHE A 602 10.03 -8.75 21.16
N ILE A 603 9.38 -8.02 22.07
CA ILE A 603 9.99 -7.46 23.28
C ILE A 603 8.99 -7.50 24.44
N GLN A 604 9.47 -7.79 25.65
CA GLN A 604 8.72 -7.73 26.90
C GLN A 604 9.63 -7.20 28.02
N VAL A 605 9.03 -6.68 29.10
CA VAL A 605 9.76 -6.07 30.23
C VAL A 605 9.18 -6.48 31.58
N ALA A 606 10.03 -6.60 32.60
CA ALA A 606 9.64 -6.75 34.00
C ALA A 606 10.54 -5.92 34.93
N ALA A 607 9.95 -5.33 35.97
CA ALA A 607 10.64 -4.49 36.92
C ALA A 607 11.61 -5.29 37.82
N ILE A 608 12.80 -4.75 38.07
CA ILE A 608 13.70 -5.23 39.13
C ILE A 608 13.66 -4.23 40.28
N GLU A 609 14.15 -3.02 40.05
CA GLU A 609 14.25 -1.95 41.04
C GLU A 609 14.38 -0.59 40.33
N PRO A 610 14.30 0.56 41.02
CA PRO A 610 14.35 1.86 40.36
C PRO A 610 15.56 2.02 39.44
N GLY A 611 15.30 2.25 38.15
CA GLY A 611 16.33 2.39 37.11
C GLY A 611 16.85 1.06 36.53
N ARG A 612 16.29 -0.09 36.91
CA ARG A 612 16.74 -1.40 36.43
C ARG A 612 15.56 -2.34 36.16
N VAL A 613 15.55 -2.92 34.96
CA VAL A 613 14.53 -3.85 34.48
C VAL A 613 15.15 -5.08 33.83
N CYS A 614 14.40 -6.17 33.79
CA CYS A 614 14.71 -7.32 32.95
C CYS A 614 13.91 -7.21 31.65
N VAL A 615 14.58 -7.47 30.54
CA VAL A 615 14.03 -7.37 29.19
C VAL A 615 14.25 -8.68 28.48
N SER A 616 13.24 -9.17 27.79
CA SER A 616 13.39 -10.31 26.90
C SER A 616 12.91 -9.94 25.51
N GLY A 617 13.63 -10.41 24.50
CA GLY A 617 13.23 -10.24 23.11
C GLY A 617 13.50 -11.47 22.28
N SER A 618 12.96 -11.48 21.06
CA SER A 618 13.26 -12.53 20.11
C SER A 618 13.15 -12.08 18.65
N HIS A 619 14.04 -12.65 17.83
CA HIS A 619 13.97 -12.70 16.37
C HIS A 619 14.97 -13.74 15.83
N LEU A 620 14.51 -14.87 15.30
CA LEU A 620 15.35 -16.04 14.92
C LEU A 620 16.29 -16.59 16.01
N SER A 621 16.48 -15.88 17.12
CA SER A 621 17.19 -16.16 18.36
C SER A 621 16.41 -15.47 19.48
N SER A 622 16.44 -15.99 20.70
CA SER A 622 15.75 -15.40 21.85
C SER A 622 16.74 -15.03 22.92
N TRP A 623 16.44 -14.01 23.70
CA TRP A 623 17.38 -13.51 24.68
C TRP A 623 16.69 -12.91 25.90
N VAL A 624 17.45 -12.84 26.98
CA VAL A 624 17.08 -12.18 28.23
C VAL A 624 18.25 -11.31 28.66
N ALA A 625 17.99 -10.07 29.06
CA ALA A 625 19.00 -9.12 29.50
C ALA A 625 18.53 -8.33 30.72
N ASN A 626 19.47 -7.92 31.56
CA ASN A 626 19.29 -6.84 32.51
C ASN A 626 19.54 -5.51 31.78
N VAL A 627 18.63 -4.55 31.94
CA VAL A 627 18.77 -3.21 31.38
C VAL A 627 18.73 -2.21 32.51
N SER A 628 19.72 -1.31 32.55
CA SER A 628 19.78 -0.21 33.53
C SER A 628 19.72 1.13 32.82
N PHE A 629 19.07 2.11 33.46
CA PHE A 629 18.95 3.48 32.99
C PHE A 629 19.10 4.45 34.15
N GLU A 630 20.00 5.41 34.00
CA GLU A 630 20.08 6.57 34.86
C GLU A 630 20.42 7.82 34.03
N PRO A 631 19.64 8.91 34.08
CA PRO A 631 19.79 10.05 33.18
C PRO A 631 21.22 10.61 33.08
N GLN A 632 21.99 10.59 34.17
CA GLN A 632 23.37 11.10 34.21
C GLN A 632 24.44 10.04 33.92
N LYS A 633 24.15 8.74 34.10
CA LYS A 633 25.12 7.65 33.90
C LYS A 633 24.93 6.90 32.58
N GLY A 634 23.82 7.12 31.88
CA GLY A 634 23.49 6.49 30.62
C GLY A 634 22.68 5.20 30.77
N LYS A 635 22.72 4.37 29.72
CA LYS A 635 22.00 3.10 29.63
C LYS A 635 23.00 1.95 29.55
N SER A 636 22.66 0.80 30.12
CA SER A 636 23.46 -0.43 30.00
C SER A 636 22.59 -1.65 29.75
N VAL A 637 23.09 -2.57 28.93
CA VAL A 637 22.44 -3.85 28.60
C VAL A 637 23.41 -4.99 28.91
N ASP A 638 22.99 -5.90 29.78
CA ASP A 638 23.77 -7.06 30.25
C ASP A 638 23.01 -8.35 29.92
N ILE A 639 23.47 -9.07 28.89
CA ILE A 639 22.79 -10.26 28.37
C ILE A 639 22.99 -11.44 29.33
N LEU A 640 21.89 -12.00 29.83
CA LEU A 640 21.86 -13.13 30.75
C LEU A 640 21.67 -14.47 30.05
N LEU A 641 20.95 -14.48 28.92
CA LEU A 641 20.66 -15.67 28.13
C LEU A 641 20.61 -15.31 26.66
N GLN A 642 21.19 -16.19 25.83
CA GLN A 642 20.93 -16.28 24.40
C GLN A 642 20.51 -17.72 24.06
N ALA A 643 19.41 -17.86 23.33
CA ALA A 643 18.73 -19.11 23.04
C ALA A 643 18.54 -19.26 21.52
N ASP A 644 19.43 -20.04 20.92
CA ASP A 644 19.53 -20.23 19.46
C ASP A 644 19.08 -21.61 18.98
N GLU A 645 18.71 -22.51 19.89
CA GLU A 645 18.36 -23.87 19.54
C GLU A 645 16.91 -23.96 19.04
N LYS A 646 16.66 -24.66 17.92
CA LYS A 646 15.30 -24.89 17.44
C LYS A 646 14.62 -25.94 18.32
N SER A 647 13.32 -25.78 18.56
CA SER A 647 12.54 -26.82 19.24
C SER A 647 12.52 -28.11 18.40
N ASP A 648 12.76 -29.25 19.04
CA ASP A 648 12.72 -30.58 18.42
C ASP A 648 11.59 -31.42 19.03
N ASN A 649 10.45 -31.49 18.33
CA ASN A 649 9.29 -32.25 18.80
C ASN A 649 9.53 -33.77 18.99
N LYS A 650 10.69 -34.30 18.57
CA LYS A 650 11.08 -35.69 18.83
C LYS A 650 11.72 -35.91 20.21
N ASP A 651 12.27 -34.85 20.82
CA ASP A 651 12.80 -34.87 22.18
C ASP A 651 11.73 -34.36 23.16
N PRO A 652 11.06 -35.25 23.93
CA PRO A 652 10.00 -34.85 24.86
C PRO A 652 10.50 -34.01 26.03
N ASP A 653 11.81 -33.97 26.27
CA ASP A 653 12.44 -33.26 27.39
C ASP A 653 13.11 -31.95 26.96
N HIS A 654 13.03 -31.55 25.69
CA HIS A 654 13.70 -30.33 25.22
C HIS A 654 13.25 -29.08 25.98
N TRP A 655 12.03 -29.09 26.53
CA TRP A 655 11.49 -27.97 27.29
C TRP A 655 12.30 -27.64 28.55
N LYS A 656 13.05 -28.60 29.09
CA LYS A 656 13.93 -28.40 30.25
C LYS A 656 15.15 -27.53 29.95
N ARG A 657 15.47 -27.29 28.68
CA ARG A 657 16.64 -26.54 28.24
C ARG A 657 16.32 -25.05 28.07
N THR A 658 17.21 -24.19 28.54
CA THR A 658 17.11 -22.72 28.38
C THR A 658 17.55 -22.25 27.00
N SER A 659 18.27 -23.08 26.24
CA SER A 659 18.80 -22.79 24.89
C SER A 659 17.75 -22.76 23.78
N ILE A 660 16.53 -23.26 24.02
CA ILE A 660 15.48 -23.36 23.00
C ILE A 660 14.90 -21.97 22.69
N ARG A 661 14.85 -21.60 21.40
CA ARG A 661 14.22 -20.37 20.90
C ARG A 661 12.76 -20.28 21.33
N PHE A 662 12.36 -19.09 21.75
CA PHE A 662 11.02 -18.75 22.18
C PHE A 662 10.63 -17.32 21.80
N ARG A 663 9.37 -16.99 21.97
CA ARG A 663 8.79 -15.67 21.71
C ARG A 663 8.18 -15.16 23.00
N PRO A 664 8.76 -14.14 23.65
CA PRO A 664 8.18 -13.61 24.88
C PRO A 664 6.85 -12.91 24.57
N THR A 665 5.82 -13.23 25.34
CA THR A 665 4.45 -12.67 25.30
C THR A 665 4.01 -12.07 26.64
N TYR A 666 4.65 -12.43 27.75
CA TYR A 666 4.54 -11.80 29.06
C TYR A 666 5.81 -12.01 29.89
N MET A 667 6.01 -11.11 30.85
CA MET A 667 6.96 -11.25 31.94
C MET A 667 6.32 -10.82 33.25
N ALA A 668 6.78 -11.37 34.39
CA ALA A 668 6.23 -11.02 35.70
C ALA A 668 7.32 -11.06 36.79
N THR A 669 7.32 -10.05 37.66
CA THR A 669 8.22 -9.99 38.82
C THR A 669 7.55 -10.61 40.04
N LEU A 670 8.18 -11.65 40.59
CA LEU A 670 7.87 -12.20 41.91
C LEU A 670 8.75 -11.51 42.94
N THR A 671 8.18 -11.08 44.07
CA THR A 671 8.93 -10.41 45.13
C THR A 671 8.51 -10.93 46.50
N GLU A 672 9.48 -11.13 47.39
CA GLU A 672 9.22 -11.41 48.82
C GLU A 672 10.01 -10.45 49.72
N PRO A 673 9.44 -9.99 50.85
CA PRO A 673 10.19 -9.29 51.88
C PRO A 673 11.32 -10.21 52.40
N GLN A 674 12.54 -9.68 52.51
CA GLN A 674 13.66 -10.45 53.03
C GLN A 674 13.45 -10.76 54.52
N ARG A 675 13.59 -12.03 54.93
CA ARG A 675 13.30 -12.45 56.31
C ARG A 675 14.43 -12.18 57.31
N ASP A 676 15.67 -11.99 56.86
CA ASP A 676 16.85 -11.84 57.73
C ASP A 676 17.92 -10.91 57.11
N GLY A 677 18.09 -9.69 57.65
CA GLY A 677 19.33 -8.90 57.68
C GLY A 677 20.05 -8.46 56.37
N GLY A 678 19.56 -8.76 55.17
CA GLY A 678 20.16 -8.31 53.91
C GLY A 678 19.63 -6.95 53.40
N GLU A 679 20.35 -6.36 52.44
CA GLU A 679 19.92 -5.16 51.72
C GLU A 679 18.94 -5.53 50.58
N GLY A 680 17.63 -5.32 50.80
CA GLY A 680 16.59 -5.30 49.75
C GLY A 680 15.74 -6.57 49.58
N PRO A 681 14.54 -6.47 48.97
CA PRO A 681 13.65 -7.62 48.76
C PRO A 681 14.19 -8.58 47.70
N ARG A 682 14.06 -9.90 47.92
CA ARG A 682 14.46 -10.93 46.95
C ARG A 682 13.46 -10.95 45.78
N ARG A 683 13.96 -11.10 44.55
CA ARG A 683 13.14 -11.08 43.33
C ARG A 683 13.48 -12.21 42.37
N LEU A 684 12.47 -12.71 41.68
CA LEU A 684 12.62 -13.60 40.52
C LEU A 684 11.71 -13.11 39.40
N ILE A 685 12.17 -13.20 38.16
CA ILE A 685 11.39 -12.82 36.99
C ILE A 685 10.97 -14.07 36.24
N LEU A 686 9.67 -14.16 35.95
CA LEU A 686 9.12 -15.14 35.03
C LEU A 686 9.18 -14.57 33.62
N VAL A 687 9.70 -15.35 32.67
CA VAL A 687 9.68 -15.03 31.23
C VAL A 687 9.02 -16.19 30.50
N ASP A 688 7.90 -15.94 29.84
CA ASP A 688 7.27 -17.03 29.10
C ASP A 688 8.10 -17.47 27.89
N ARG A 689 7.82 -18.69 27.44
CA ARG A 689 8.46 -19.27 26.26
C ARG A 689 7.46 -19.72 25.21
N ASN A 690 6.77 -18.81 24.55
CA ASN A 690 5.87 -19.17 23.46
C ASN A 690 6.63 -19.64 22.21
N GLY A 691 6.30 -20.81 21.67
CA GLY A 691 6.94 -21.42 20.53
C GLY A 691 6.28 -22.77 20.20
N SER A 692 6.90 -23.88 20.59
CA SER A 692 6.28 -25.20 20.46
C SER A 692 5.36 -25.53 21.65
N SER A 693 4.39 -26.41 21.43
CA SER A 693 3.45 -26.85 22.48
C SER A 693 4.15 -27.38 23.75
N ALA A 694 5.36 -27.92 23.64
CA ALA A 694 6.13 -28.47 24.75
C ALA A 694 6.75 -27.39 25.65
N ILE A 695 7.14 -26.22 25.10
CA ILE A 695 7.79 -25.14 25.88
C ILE A 695 6.82 -24.09 26.42
N ASN A 696 5.66 -23.93 25.78
CA ASN A 696 4.69 -22.85 26.07
C ASN A 696 4.27 -22.77 27.55
N ASN A 697 4.22 -23.91 28.23
CA ASN A 697 3.74 -23.96 29.61
C ASN A 697 4.87 -23.89 30.63
N HIS A 698 6.13 -23.78 30.22
CA HIS A 698 7.27 -23.78 31.15
C HIS A 698 8.04 -22.47 31.02
N PRO A 699 7.69 -21.41 31.76
CA PRO A 699 8.45 -20.16 31.76
C PRO A 699 9.90 -20.35 32.21
N LEU A 700 10.76 -19.41 31.84
CA LEU A 700 12.05 -19.23 32.49
C LEU A 700 11.87 -18.55 33.84
N VAL A 701 12.74 -18.89 34.78
CA VAL A 701 12.93 -18.22 36.07
C VAL A 701 14.30 -17.56 36.03
N VAL A 702 14.30 -16.23 36.06
CA VAL A 702 15.50 -15.40 36.01
C VAL A 702 15.73 -14.82 37.40
N ASP A 703 16.91 -15.07 37.96
CA ASP A 703 17.42 -14.36 39.12
C ASP A 703 18.32 -13.22 38.59
N PRO A 704 17.84 -11.96 38.62
CA PRO A 704 18.55 -10.84 38.00
C PRO A 704 19.85 -10.50 38.72
N ASP A 705 19.95 -10.80 40.02
CA ASP A 705 21.11 -10.45 40.85
C ASP A 705 22.16 -11.56 40.83
N ALA A 706 21.73 -12.82 40.90
CA ALA A 706 22.61 -13.97 40.69
C ALA A 706 22.97 -14.20 39.21
N LYS A 707 22.36 -13.44 38.28
CA LYS A 707 22.50 -13.57 36.82
C LYS A 707 22.28 -15.01 36.33
N SER A 708 21.30 -15.69 36.92
CA SER A 708 21.00 -17.09 36.60
C SER A 708 19.65 -17.22 35.90
N VAL A 709 19.57 -18.13 34.94
CA VAL A 709 18.34 -18.41 34.17
C VAL A 709 18.09 -19.92 34.18
N THR A 710 16.92 -20.31 34.67
CA THR A 710 16.51 -21.72 34.77
C THR A 710 15.12 -21.92 34.19
N VAL A 711 14.71 -23.17 33.95
CA VAL A 711 13.36 -23.51 33.51
C VAL A 711 12.48 -23.84 34.70
N LEU A 712 11.30 -23.22 34.77
CA LEU A 712 10.29 -23.58 35.75
C LEU A 712 9.80 -25.02 35.50
N GLN A 713 10.02 -25.89 36.47
CA GLN A 713 9.61 -27.30 36.37
C GLN A 713 8.09 -27.46 36.38
N ARG A 714 7.38 -26.58 37.09
CA ARG A 714 5.92 -26.52 37.07
C ARG A 714 5.42 -25.92 35.77
N ALA A 715 4.52 -26.65 35.09
CA ALA A 715 3.78 -26.11 33.96
C ALA A 715 2.79 -25.02 34.42
N ILE A 716 2.68 -23.91 33.70
CA ILE A 716 1.70 -22.82 33.88
C ILE A 716 0.90 -22.71 32.59
N HIS A 717 -0.38 -23.05 32.67
CA HIS A 717 -1.31 -22.97 31.54
C HIS A 717 -2.09 -21.66 31.57
N VAL A 718 -1.53 -20.59 31.01
CA VAL A 718 -2.28 -19.35 30.74
C VAL A 718 -3.08 -19.54 29.45
N SER A 719 -4.33 -19.08 29.42
CA SER A 719 -5.32 -19.26 28.32
C SER A 719 -4.75 -19.11 26.89
N PRO A 720 -5.23 -19.85 25.87
CA PRO A 720 -4.49 -20.15 24.64
C PRO A 720 -4.56 -19.10 23.51
N SER A 721 -4.76 -17.80 23.76
CA SER A 721 -4.68 -16.81 22.68
C SER A 721 -3.22 -16.48 22.33
N SER A 722 -2.89 -16.45 21.03
CA SER A 722 -1.57 -16.09 20.49
C SER A 722 -1.12 -14.65 20.80
N SER A 723 -1.92 -13.91 21.56
CA SER A 723 -1.62 -12.64 22.20
C SER A 723 -2.21 -12.69 23.60
N ILE A 724 -1.41 -12.40 24.62
CA ILE A 724 -1.91 -12.31 25.98
C ILE A 724 -2.62 -10.97 26.10
N LEU A 725 -3.93 -11.05 26.30
CA LEU A 725 -4.78 -9.88 26.46
C LEU A 725 -4.90 -9.53 27.95
N PRO A 726 -5.14 -8.26 28.31
CA PRO A 726 -5.24 -7.82 29.71
C PRO A 726 -6.15 -8.72 30.55
N GLY A 727 -5.70 -9.03 31.77
CA GLY A 727 -6.40 -9.91 32.71
C GLY A 727 -6.27 -11.41 32.42
N ALA A 728 -5.46 -11.86 31.45
CA ALA A 728 -5.19 -13.30 31.28
C ALA A 728 -4.46 -13.91 32.49
N PHE A 729 -3.68 -13.10 33.19
CA PHE A 729 -3.11 -13.35 34.51
C PHE A 729 -3.12 -12.02 35.29
N SER A 730 -2.80 -12.07 36.58
CA SER A 730 -2.63 -10.88 37.40
C SER A 730 -1.37 -11.00 38.25
N VAL A 731 -0.62 -9.90 38.38
CA VAL A 731 0.48 -9.78 39.35
C VAL A 731 0.03 -8.82 40.43
N HIS A 732 0.01 -9.30 41.67
CA HIS A 732 -0.41 -8.51 42.81
C HIS A 732 0.47 -8.81 44.02
N GLU A 733 1.05 -7.77 44.61
CA GLU A 733 2.00 -7.86 45.73
C GLU A 733 3.14 -8.88 45.48
N GLY A 734 3.71 -8.87 44.28
CA GLY A 734 4.83 -9.76 43.94
C GLY A 734 4.45 -11.24 43.81
N ARG A 735 3.17 -11.55 43.60
CA ARG A 735 2.67 -12.91 43.39
C ARG A 735 1.95 -12.98 42.05
N PHE A 736 2.12 -14.09 41.34
CA PHE A 736 1.53 -14.31 40.02
C PHE A 736 0.29 -15.20 40.13
N TYR A 737 -0.84 -14.75 39.58
CA TYR A 737 -2.13 -15.42 39.64
C TYR A 737 -2.63 -15.76 38.24
N TRP A 738 -3.07 -16.99 38.02
CA TRP A 738 -3.63 -17.46 36.74
C TRP A 738 -4.68 -18.54 36.96
N VAL A 739 -5.51 -18.78 35.94
CA VAL A 739 -6.56 -19.81 36.00
C VAL A 739 -6.15 -21.04 35.20
N GLU A 740 -6.24 -22.23 35.80
CA GLU A 740 -6.01 -23.52 35.13
C GLU A 740 -7.33 -24.26 34.85
N GLY A 741 -7.30 -25.20 33.89
CA GLY A 741 -8.41 -26.13 33.63
C GLY A 741 -9.29 -25.79 32.42
N PHE A 742 -8.83 -24.91 31.51
CA PHE A 742 -9.52 -24.63 30.25
C PHE A 742 -9.87 -25.92 29.47
N GLY A 743 -11.14 -26.05 29.05
CA GLY A 743 -11.62 -27.16 28.22
C GLY A 743 -11.92 -28.49 28.95
N ARG A 744 -11.70 -28.59 30.27
CA ARG A 744 -12.01 -29.79 31.07
C ARG A 744 -13.41 -29.70 31.67
N ALA A 745 -14.42 -30.05 30.86
CA ALA A 745 -15.85 -29.88 31.19
C ALA A 745 -16.30 -30.47 32.55
N ASN A 746 -15.61 -31.49 33.08
CA ASN A 746 -16.07 -32.24 34.26
C ASN A 746 -15.31 -31.92 35.57
N GLN A 747 -14.30 -31.04 35.59
CA GLN A 747 -13.45 -30.82 36.77
C GLN A 747 -13.50 -29.40 37.35
N GLY A 748 -14.09 -28.44 36.62
CA GLY A 748 -14.05 -27.01 36.97
C GLY A 748 -12.64 -26.41 36.85
N GLN A 749 -12.56 -25.10 36.74
CA GLN A 749 -11.29 -24.38 36.70
C GLN A 749 -10.74 -24.12 38.12
N THR A 750 -9.46 -23.77 38.22
CA THR A 750 -8.80 -23.45 39.50
C THR A 750 -7.97 -22.19 39.37
N LEU A 751 -8.17 -21.21 40.24
CA LEU A 751 -7.27 -20.07 40.37
C LEU A 751 -6.04 -20.51 41.14
N MET A 752 -4.87 -20.35 40.53
CA MET A 752 -3.57 -20.71 41.07
C MET A 752 -2.77 -19.46 41.43
N ARG A 753 -1.84 -19.60 42.38
CA ARG A 753 -0.90 -18.56 42.80
C ARG A 753 0.51 -19.10 42.84
N LEU A 754 1.45 -18.38 42.24
CA LEU A 754 2.88 -18.60 42.33
C LEU A 754 3.50 -17.53 43.23
N SER A 755 4.50 -17.91 44.04
CA SER A 755 5.23 -16.99 44.90
C SER A 755 6.71 -17.38 44.92
N LEU A 756 7.59 -16.44 45.29
CA LEU A 756 9.04 -16.64 45.19
C LEU A 756 9.51 -17.86 46.01
N GLY A 757 8.99 -18.05 47.22
CA GLY A 757 9.29 -19.20 48.08
C GLY A 757 8.49 -20.47 47.74
N GLU A 758 7.63 -20.45 46.73
CA GLU A 758 6.72 -21.55 46.38
C GLU A 758 6.42 -21.60 44.87
N LEU A 759 7.40 -22.11 44.12
CA LEU A 759 7.36 -22.19 42.65
C LEU A 759 6.56 -23.40 42.10
N ASP A 760 6.04 -24.30 42.94
CA ASP A 760 5.12 -25.36 42.51
C ASP A 760 3.68 -24.87 42.32
N GLY A 761 3.38 -23.67 42.85
CA GLY A 761 2.09 -23.03 42.80
C GLY A 761 1.08 -23.61 43.80
N LYS A 762 0.22 -22.75 44.35
CA LYS A 762 -0.88 -23.14 45.24
C LYS A 762 -2.24 -22.82 44.65
N PRO A 763 -3.24 -23.72 44.78
CA PRO A 763 -4.62 -23.38 44.47
C PRO A 763 -5.15 -22.38 45.50
N VAL A 764 -5.72 -21.28 45.01
CA VAL A 764 -6.40 -20.25 45.80
C VAL A 764 -7.89 -20.55 45.85
N ILE A 765 -8.50 -20.81 44.69
CA ILE A 765 -9.94 -21.10 44.56
C ILE A 765 -10.11 -22.29 43.60
N ARG A 766 -10.89 -23.30 44.02
CA ARG A 766 -11.12 -24.53 43.25
C ARG A 766 -12.55 -24.56 42.71
N ARG A 767 -12.77 -25.38 41.67
CA ARG A 767 -14.10 -25.66 41.09
C ARG A 767 -14.81 -24.39 40.56
N LEU A 768 -14.02 -23.50 39.96
CA LEU A 768 -14.54 -22.32 39.27
C LEU A 768 -15.32 -22.74 38.01
N GLY A 769 -16.31 -21.92 37.64
CA GLY A 769 -16.90 -21.96 36.31
C GLY A 769 -15.91 -21.53 35.22
N PRO A 770 -16.36 -21.38 33.96
CA PRO A 770 -15.52 -20.90 32.87
C PRO A 770 -15.15 -19.42 33.06
N VAL A 771 -13.96 -19.18 33.61
CA VAL A 771 -13.29 -17.90 33.76
C VAL A 771 -12.32 -17.71 32.60
N GLU A 772 -12.37 -16.54 31.97
CA GLU A 772 -11.46 -16.13 30.90
C GLU A 772 -10.42 -15.12 31.40
N LYS A 773 -10.81 -14.27 32.35
CA LYS A 773 -10.01 -13.15 32.87
C LYS A 773 -10.01 -13.11 34.40
N VAL A 774 -8.87 -12.74 34.97
CA VAL A 774 -8.66 -12.52 36.40
C VAL A 774 -7.93 -11.21 36.64
N VAL A 775 -8.42 -10.43 37.60
CA VAL A 775 -7.70 -9.28 38.16
C VAL A 775 -7.72 -9.38 39.68
N VAL A 776 -6.55 -9.26 40.30
CA VAL A 776 -6.37 -9.24 41.76
C VAL A 776 -5.97 -7.83 42.17
N HIS A 777 -6.75 -7.21 43.06
CA HIS A 777 -6.52 -5.85 43.52
C HIS A 777 -7.12 -5.63 44.91
N ASP A 778 -6.47 -4.84 45.76
CA ASP A 778 -6.99 -4.39 47.06
C ASP A 778 -7.64 -5.49 47.93
N GLY A 779 -7.03 -6.69 47.96
CA GLY A 779 -7.53 -7.84 48.72
C GLY A 779 -8.75 -8.54 48.11
N ARG A 780 -9.15 -8.17 46.91
CA ARG A 780 -10.26 -8.70 46.13
C ARG A 780 -9.76 -9.40 44.86
N ILE A 781 -10.51 -10.38 44.41
CA ILE A 781 -10.30 -11.10 43.16
C ILE A 781 -11.57 -10.98 42.33
N ASP A 782 -11.45 -10.46 41.11
CA ASP A 782 -12.51 -10.45 40.10
C ASP A 782 -12.20 -11.49 39.03
N LEU A 783 -13.16 -12.40 38.82
CA LEU A 783 -13.08 -13.53 37.89
C LEU A 783 -14.21 -13.38 36.86
N VAL A 784 -13.86 -13.21 35.58
CA VAL A 784 -14.83 -12.90 34.53
C VAL A 784 -14.71 -13.86 33.35
N GLY A 785 -15.84 -14.39 32.89
CA GLY A 785 -15.99 -15.20 31.69
C GLY A 785 -17.44 -15.17 31.21
N GLU A 786 -18.11 -16.32 31.17
CA GLU A 786 -19.57 -16.39 30.93
C GLU A 786 -20.38 -15.76 32.08
N GLN A 787 -19.82 -15.78 33.28
CA GLN A 787 -20.36 -15.14 34.48
C GLN A 787 -19.27 -14.32 35.17
N TRP A 788 -19.70 -13.38 36.02
CA TRP A 788 -18.81 -12.64 36.90
C TRP A 788 -18.84 -13.27 38.28
N ALA A 789 -17.69 -13.51 38.90
CA ALA A 789 -17.58 -13.89 40.30
C ALA A 789 -16.58 -12.99 41.04
N GLU A 790 -16.88 -12.70 42.31
CA GLU A 790 -15.96 -12.00 43.21
C GLU A 790 -15.51 -12.93 44.33
N ALA A 791 -14.25 -12.79 44.77
CA ALA A 791 -13.72 -13.49 45.93
C ALA A 791 -12.86 -12.55 46.78
N ASP A 792 -12.76 -12.86 48.07
CA ASP A 792 -11.78 -12.24 48.97
C ASP A 792 -10.47 -13.00 48.82
N LEU A 793 -9.35 -12.29 48.67
CA LEU A 793 -8.02 -12.90 48.57
C LEU A 793 -7.63 -13.71 49.83
N LYS A 794 -8.22 -13.39 50.98
CA LYS A 794 -8.08 -14.14 52.25
C LYS A 794 -9.06 -15.31 52.36
N GLY A 795 -10.14 -15.32 51.57
CA GLY A 795 -11.15 -16.37 51.51
C GLY A 795 -10.88 -17.39 50.39
N GLY A 796 -11.36 -18.62 50.55
CA GLY A 796 -11.14 -19.69 49.57
C GLY A 796 -12.25 -19.87 48.51
N ASP A 797 -13.34 -19.10 48.61
CA ASP A 797 -14.56 -19.32 47.81
C ASP A 797 -14.88 -18.12 46.92
N ALA A 798 -15.13 -18.39 45.64
CA ALA A 798 -15.67 -17.41 44.71
C ALA A 798 -17.20 -17.38 44.78
N ARG A 799 -17.77 -16.18 44.79
CA ARG A 799 -19.22 -15.95 44.81
C ARG A 799 -19.67 -15.44 43.45
N PRO A 800 -20.41 -16.25 42.66
CA PRO A 800 -21.00 -15.80 41.40
C PRO A 800 -21.95 -14.63 41.65
N LEU A 801 -21.86 -13.61 40.80
CA LEU A 801 -22.73 -12.45 40.82
C LEU A 801 -23.86 -12.64 39.82
N THR A 802 -25.09 -12.40 40.25
CA THR A 802 -26.24 -12.30 39.35
C THR A 802 -26.27 -10.88 38.77
N ILE A 803 -25.52 -10.68 37.69
CA ILE A 803 -25.47 -9.41 36.95
C ILE A 803 -25.62 -9.69 35.45
N LYS A 804 -26.20 -8.75 34.71
CA LYS A 804 -26.35 -8.86 33.25
C LYS A 804 -25.12 -8.25 32.59
N LEU A 805 -24.34 -9.07 31.91
CA LEU A 805 -23.16 -8.61 31.20
C LEU A 805 -23.55 -7.98 29.85
N PRO A 806 -22.96 -6.84 29.45
CA PRO A 806 -23.20 -6.24 28.13
C PRO A 806 -22.53 -7.01 26.98
N TRP A 807 -21.65 -7.96 27.28
CA TRP A 807 -20.84 -8.69 26.33
C TRP A 807 -21.06 -10.20 26.40
N LEU A 808 -20.57 -10.88 25.38
CA LEU A 808 -20.44 -12.33 25.31
C LEU A 808 -19.02 -12.74 25.70
N SER A 809 -18.89 -13.93 26.29
CA SER A 809 -17.61 -14.62 26.44
C SER A 809 -16.95 -14.81 25.07
N MET A 810 -15.62 -14.98 25.02
CA MET A 810 -14.93 -15.22 23.75
C MET A 810 -15.47 -16.45 23.02
N ARG A 811 -15.85 -17.49 23.79
CA ARG A 811 -16.42 -18.72 23.25
C ARG A 811 -17.80 -18.50 22.64
N ASP A 812 -18.70 -17.82 23.35
CA ASP A 812 -20.06 -17.56 22.89
C ASP A 812 -20.07 -16.59 21.71
N PHE A 813 -19.24 -15.55 21.77
CA PHE A 813 -19.05 -14.63 20.66
C PHE A 813 -18.62 -15.37 19.39
N SER A 814 -17.62 -16.26 19.51
CA SER A 814 -17.12 -17.04 18.38
C SER A 814 -18.17 -18.00 17.81
N THR A 815 -18.99 -18.59 18.68
CA THR A 815 -20.09 -19.48 18.31
C THR A 815 -21.19 -18.71 17.56
N GLN A 816 -21.58 -17.54 18.08
CA GLN A 816 -22.62 -16.70 17.50
C GLN A 816 -22.17 -16.04 16.19
N LEU A 817 -20.91 -15.60 16.11
CA LEU A 817 -20.32 -15.09 14.86
C LEU A 817 -20.31 -16.17 13.77
N LYS A 818 -20.03 -17.43 14.12
CA LYS A 818 -20.12 -18.56 13.19
C LYS A 818 -21.57 -18.81 12.76
N ALA A 819 -22.53 -18.74 13.66
CA ALA A 819 -23.95 -18.91 13.35
C ALA A 819 -24.47 -17.81 12.40
N GLU A 820 -24.10 -16.55 12.61
CA GLU A 820 -24.44 -15.44 11.71
C GLU A 820 -23.82 -15.60 10.31
N ARG A 821 -22.55 -16.02 10.22
CA ARG A 821 -21.89 -16.32 8.92
C ARG A 821 -22.61 -17.41 8.12
N LEU A 822 -23.32 -18.30 8.81
CA LEU A 822 -24.11 -19.38 8.22
C LEU A 822 -25.58 -18.99 8.02
N GLY A 823 -25.95 -17.72 8.19
CA GLY A 823 -27.32 -17.21 7.97
C GLY A 823 -28.33 -17.58 9.06
N ALA A 824 -27.88 -18.14 10.19
CA ALA A 824 -28.73 -18.62 11.28
C ALA A 824 -28.75 -17.68 12.51
N GLY A 825 -28.04 -16.56 12.47
CA GLY A 825 -28.00 -15.57 13.54
C GLY A 825 -28.96 -14.40 13.29
N ASP A 826 -29.44 -13.77 14.36
CA ASP A 826 -30.23 -12.53 14.31
C ASP A 826 -29.30 -11.33 14.08
N PRO A 827 -29.29 -10.72 12.88
CA PRO A 827 -28.38 -9.63 12.55
C PRO A 827 -28.72 -8.32 13.28
N THR A 828 -29.86 -8.25 13.98
CA THR A 828 -30.32 -7.06 14.71
C THR A 828 -29.75 -6.96 16.13
N LYS A 829 -29.08 -8.02 16.64
CA LYS A 829 -28.44 -7.99 17.96
C LYS A 829 -26.95 -7.62 17.83
N PRO A 830 -26.50 -6.49 18.41
CA PRO A 830 -25.08 -6.15 18.41
C PRO A 830 -24.29 -7.20 19.21
N LEU A 831 -23.27 -7.81 18.58
CA LEU A 831 -22.35 -8.71 19.25
C LEU A 831 -21.19 -7.92 19.86
N ILE A 832 -21.10 -7.94 21.19
CA ILE A 832 -19.97 -7.38 21.93
C ILE A 832 -19.12 -8.53 22.47
N ARG A 833 -17.84 -8.54 22.09
CA ARG A 833 -16.83 -9.48 22.56
C ARG A 833 -16.12 -8.91 23.77
N PHE A 834 -16.02 -9.69 24.85
CA PHE A 834 -15.10 -9.38 25.95
C PHE A 834 -13.65 -9.66 25.56
N THR A 835 -12.75 -8.69 25.74
CA THR A 835 -11.34 -8.82 25.32
C THR A 835 -10.36 -8.72 26.48
N GLY A 836 -10.68 -7.96 27.53
CA GLY A 836 -9.78 -7.77 28.66
C GLY A 836 -10.44 -7.24 29.92
N LEU A 837 -9.74 -7.38 31.04
CA LEU A 837 -10.12 -6.83 32.33
C LEU A 837 -8.89 -6.14 32.94
N CYS A 838 -9.06 -4.88 33.34
CA CYS A 838 -8.02 -4.10 34.01
C CYS A 838 -8.59 -3.48 35.29
N TYR A 839 -7.70 -3.12 36.21
CA TYR A 839 -8.04 -2.30 37.38
C TYR A 839 -7.19 -1.04 37.39
N SER A 840 -7.80 0.07 37.76
CA SER A 840 -7.17 1.34 38.06
C SER A 840 -7.64 1.78 39.44
N ARG A 841 -6.71 2.23 40.30
CA ARG A 841 -7.08 2.78 41.61
C ARG A 841 -7.90 4.07 41.50
N GLN A 842 -7.78 4.77 40.38
CA GLN A 842 -8.47 6.04 40.14
C GLN A 842 -9.78 5.88 39.35
N LEU A 843 -9.85 4.92 38.43
CA LEU A 843 -11.04 4.68 37.57
C LEU A 843 -11.86 3.48 38.00
N GLY A 844 -11.39 2.69 38.97
CA GLY A 844 -12.00 1.43 39.38
C GLY A 844 -11.73 0.33 38.37
N LEU A 845 -12.67 -0.60 38.27
CA LEU A 845 -12.55 -1.74 37.40
C LEU A 845 -13.01 -1.42 35.98
N LEU A 846 -12.24 -1.86 34.99
CA LEU A 846 -12.42 -1.54 33.58
C LEU A 846 -12.58 -2.82 32.77
N ALA A 847 -13.71 -2.97 32.09
CA ALA A 847 -13.98 -4.07 31.18
C ALA A 847 -13.76 -3.64 29.74
N LEU A 848 -12.78 -4.25 29.07
CA LEU A 848 -12.41 -3.99 27.69
C LEU A 848 -13.21 -4.92 26.77
N CYS A 849 -13.84 -4.32 25.77
CA CYS A 849 -14.75 -4.97 24.84
C CYS A 849 -14.47 -4.54 23.39
N GLY A 850 -14.94 -5.34 22.43
CA GLY A 850 -14.92 -5.02 21.01
C GLY A 850 -16.17 -5.50 20.29
N THR A 851 -16.36 -5.10 19.04
CA THR A 851 -17.45 -5.54 18.15
C THR A 851 -16.88 -6.23 16.90
N LYS A 852 -17.72 -6.48 15.89
CA LYS A 852 -17.26 -6.96 14.57
C LYS A 852 -16.43 -5.92 13.81
N THR A 853 -16.71 -4.63 14.02
CA THR A 853 -16.20 -3.51 13.22
C THR A 853 -15.35 -2.52 14.02
N SER A 854 -15.38 -2.60 15.35
CA SER A 854 -14.64 -1.72 16.27
C SER A 854 -13.92 -2.51 17.36
N THR A 855 -12.74 -2.05 17.78
CA THR A 855 -11.86 -2.77 18.74
C THR A 855 -11.76 -2.12 20.12
N GLY A 856 -12.65 -1.21 20.50
CA GLY A 856 -12.38 -0.39 21.69
C GLY A 856 -13.59 0.20 22.39
N ILE A 857 -14.39 -0.63 23.04
CA ILE A 857 -15.37 -0.15 24.02
C ILE A 857 -14.83 -0.49 25.40
N VAL A 858 -14.74 0.49 26.28
CA VAL A 858 -14.33 0.24 27.67
C VAL A 858 -15.45 0.67 28.59
N TYR A 859 -15.85 -0.21 29.51
CA TYR A 859 -16.83 0.10 30.54
C TYR A 859 -16.13 0.28 31.88
N GLN A 860 -16.38 1.40 32.55
CA GLN A 860 -16.19 1.53 33.99
C GLN A 860 -17.28 0.74 34.70
N VAL A 861 -16.88 -0.15 35.61
CA VAL A 861 -17.79 -1.08 36.27
C VAL A 861 -18.04 -0.65 37.72
N ASP A 862 -19.30 -0.32 38.01
CA ASP A 862 -19.81 -0.22 39.38
C ASP A 862 -20.61 -1.48 39.72
N LEU A 863 -19.96 -2.39 40.43
CA LEU A 863 -20.57 -3.66 40.80
C LEU A 863 -21.69 -3.53 41.84
N ALA A 864 -21.69 -2.47 42.65
CA ALA A 864 -22.78 -2.25 43.60
C ALA A 864 -24.05 -1.84 42.84
N GLU A 865 -23.90 -0.95 41.87
CA GLU A 865 -25.00 -0.52 41.02
C GLU A 865 -25.50 -1.64 40.10
N ALA A 866 -24.59 -2.45 39.54
CA ALA A 866 -24.91 -3.59 38.69
C ALA A 866 -25.74 -4.65 39.41
N LYS A 867 -25.46 -4.91 40.70
CA LYS A 867 -26.25 -5.84 41.54
C LYS A 867 -27.66 -5.29 41.81
N GLN A 868 -27.80 -3.99 42.03
CA GLN A 868 -29.10 -3.36 42.31
C GLN A 868 -30.02 -3.32 41.08
N GLY A 869 -29.46 -3.20 39.87
CA GLY A 869 -30.23 -3.13 38.62
C GLY A 869 -31.09 -4.37 38.32
N GLN A 870 -30.84 -5.50 38.97
CA GLN A 870 -31.62 -6.74 38.81
C GLN A 870 -32.68 -6.97 39.88
N ALA A 871 -32.55 -6.34 41.07
CA ALA A 871 -33.54 -6.49 42.14
C ALA A 871 -34.92 -5.86 41.78
N GLY A 872 -34.96 -4.99 40.76
CA GLY A 872 -36.17 -4.34 40.26
C GLY A 872 -36.89 -5.07 39.12
N SER A 873 -36.43 -6.25 38.67
CA SER A 873 -37.02 -7.00 37.56
C SER A 873 -37.45 -8.43 37.94
N ALA A 874 -37.95 -8.63 39.17
CA ALA A 874 -38.74 -9.82 39.49
C ALA A 874 -40.15 -9.64 38.87
N PRO A 875 -40.67 -10.60 38.09
CA PRO A 875 -42.05 -10.51 37.63
C PRO A 875 -42.99 -10.64 38.83
N GLN A 876 -43.95 -9.72 38.95
CA GLN A 876 -45.15 -9.93 39.77
C GLN A 876 -46.06 -10.98 39.10
#